data_AF-A0A062Y293-F1
#
_entry.id   AF-A0A062Y293-F1
#
_cell.length_a   1.000
_cell.length_b   1.000
_cell.length_c   1.000
_cell.angle_alpha   90.00
_cell.angle_beta   90.00
_cell.angle_gamma   90.00
#
_symmetry.space_group_name_H-M   'P 1'
#
loop_
_entity.id
_entity.type
_entity.pdbx_description
1 polymer ?
#
loop_
_entity_poly.entity_id
_entity_poly.type
_entity_poly.pdbx_seq_one_letter_code
_entity_poly.pdbx_strand_id
1 'polypeptide(L)'
;MARKKTPSSPSNSVEDFRHQGARRKNNPPAGMAPTFEVRERETTRYSYDPHLDPQLVWAGKAEHTSFEVDVVSLHIHERISTKAILRAVQRPELVQADLFGETPLSADQQVEFYKHEVGWANRLILGDSLLVMNSLLVKEGMAGKVQMVYMDPPYGIKYASNFQPRIDRRDVKDADEDLTHEPEQIKAYRDTWKLGIHSYLTYLRDRLLLARELLAESGSIFVQINDENLHLVRCLLDEVFGRENFVAVVAFAKTAGQTARLLPSVSDYLLWYAKDSSLVKYRRIFLPKSALGGGAEAYHWVELPDGVRRRGGSSEKHLGPAASGWNVFRADNLTSQSGGPSTRFPVAVGEQVFTPAPGYWKTNAEGLLRLGAAERLAPIGKTLSYVRYLDDFPVFSLGNSWWDTGIAGFGEPKIYAVQTNTKVIERCILMTTDPGDLVLDPTCGSGTTAYCAEKWGRRWITCDTSRVAVAIARQRLMTAKFDYYELLDPERGPAGGFKYETVPHITLESIAKNTEIDAIAAKYQPQIDQALADLNRALVGATGRSPLQEWEVPREVPHPLWPEDAASAYESLWNAKKKLLLLSEEVRDELQRVAQALGTTWSSLCDVPNTPPKAGWPQSVRQAYLKLQDLKKQLLEAEPQVPEWLRTVYTLTGHRWETLCEVPEPVPGEDWPPEAREALRRFWEAKRAKRREIDESIQRNAPQETLYDRPKVVRGLVRVSGPFTVEAIPVPAVEDPTQAPIPQFEETAGADLRALPDEDSHAPVGSAVAWQEGRVSDRAGDYLTTMLNLLSKQGGVLFPGGKRLELENLRALNLGLLHAEGETKRNGTTLRVAISFGPPYGPVMAFQVQEAIPTAKMNGYAILIFAGFSFDPEAQALIQKAPVAGLEVHFANIAPDVLVGDLLKTTRASQIFTVFGQPDVAWKRNDDGTYVVELRGVDIYNPLTGQTEHSQGSEVAAWFLDTDYDGKTFHICQAFFPGDPDAWDKLQRALKAQIDREVFERTRGTVSFPFAPAEHKRIAVKVIDFRGNEVVRVVTLGSEGGISHADS
;
A
#
# COMPACT_ATOMS: atom_id res chain seq x y z
N MET A 1 24.84 38.76 35.46
CA MET A 1 24.42 37.38 35.82
C MET A 1 23.43 36.89 34.78
N ALA A 2 23.89 36.13 33.79
CA ALA A 2 23.06 35.59 32.73
C ALA A 2 22.39 34.29 33.21
N ARG A 3 21.05 34.26 33.21
CA ARG A 3 20.25 33.07 33.49
C ARG A 3 20.48 32.05 32.36
N LYS A 4 21.08 30.91 32.71
CA LYS A 4 21.22 29.73 31.84
C LYS A 4 19.85 29.34 31.26
N LYS A 5 19.74 29.38 29.93
CA LYS A 5 18.68 28.70 29.19
C LYS A 5 18.91 27.18 29.31
N THR A 6 17.92 26.46 29.78
CA THR A 6 17.84 25.00 29.70
C THR A 6 17.62 24.61 28.24
N PRO A 7 18.42 23.72 27.62
CA PRO A 7 18.16 23.25 26.27
C PRO A 7 17.11 22.12 26.33
N SER A 8 15.89 22.38 25.89
CA SER A 8 14.91 21.34 25.55
C SER A 8 14.71 21.32 24.03
N SER A 9 15.62 20.64 23.35
CA SER A 9 15.38 20.17 21.98
C SER A 9 15.01 18.68 22.10
N PRO A 10 13.87 18.21 21.54
CA PRO A 10 13.63 16.78 21.48
C PRO A 10 14.69 16.19 20.55
N SER A 11 15.61 15.42 21.13
CA SER A 11 16.62 14.68 20.37
C SER A 11 15.92 13.70 19.44
N ASN A 12 16.29 13.69 18.16
CA ASN A 12 15.82 12.73 17.17
C ASN A 12 16.05 11.29 17.70
N SER A 13 15.00 10.59 18.15
CA SER A 13 15.04 9.19 18.60
C SER A 13 14.43 8.26 17.53
N VAL A 14 14.91 7.01 17.44
CA VAL A 14 14.29 5.96 16.62
C VAL A 14 13.15 5.33 17.41
N GLU A 15 11.93 5.41 16.88
CA GLU A 15 10.74 4.84 17.51
C GLU A 15 10.05 3.79 16.63
N ASP A 16 9.20 2.99 17.26
CA ASP A 16 8.37 1.97 16.64
C ASP A 16 7.00 1.97 17.33
N PHE A 17 5.95 1.53 16.61
CA PHE A 17 4.63 1.41 17.21
C PHE A 17 4.49 0.08 17.94
N ARG A 18 4.08 0.14 19.21
CA ARG A 18 3.82 -1.02 20.06
C ARG A 18 2.32 -1.10 20.38
N HIS A 19 1.75 -2.30 20.29
CA HIS A 19 0.33 -2.56 20.57
C HIS A 19 0.14 -3.18 21.96
N GLN A 20 0.46 -2.42 23.02
CA GLN A 20 0.55 -2.95 24.40
C GLN A 20 -0.75 -3.56 24.94
N GLY A 21 -1.92 -3.15 24.41
CA GLY A 21 -3.22 -3.71 24.78
C GLY A 21 -3.68 -4.91 23.95
N ALA A 22 -2.96 -5.29 22.90
CA ALA A 22 -3.33 -6.41 22.02
C ALA A 22 -2.56 -7.67 22.42
N ARG A 23 -3.27 -8.80 22.49
CA ARG A 23 -2.73 -10.10 22.87
C ARG A 23 -2.96 -11.14 21.76
N ARG A 24 -2.09 -12.14 21.68
CA ARG A 24 -2.22 -13.33 20.82
C ARG A 24 -1.93 -14.59 21.63
N LYS A 25 -2.31 -15.77 21.14
CA LYS A 25 -1.93 -17.03 21.78
C LYS A 25 -0.43 -17.31 21.62
N ASN A 26 0.16 -18.00 22.60
CA ASN A 26 1.56 -18.44 22.59
C ASN A 26 1.75 -19.64 21.64
N ASN A 27 2.47 -19.44 20.54
CA ASN A 27 2.80 -20.49 19.57
C ASN A 27 4.12 -21.20 19.96
N PRO A 28 4.29 -22.49 19.62
CA PRO A 28 5.52 -23.21 19.95
C PRO A 28 6.76 -22.68 19.21
N PRO A 29 7.89 -22.48 19.92
CA PRO A 29 9.21 -22.39 19.29
C PRO A 29 9.52 -23.68 18.52
N ALA A 30 10.15 -23.56 17.35
CA ALA A 30 10.44 -24.72 16.49
C ALA A 30 11.20 -25.85 17.20
N GLY A 31 12.11 -25.52 18.15
CA GLY A 31 12.90 -26.50 18.91
C GLY A 31 12.26 -27.09 20.17
N MET A 32 11.02 -26.71 20.56
CA MET A 32 10.37 -27.19 21.81
C MET A 32 9.04 -27.92 21.61
N ALA A 33 8.61 -28.19 20.37
CA ALA A 33 7.40 -28.97 20.13
C ALA A 33 7.61 -30.45 20.53
N PRO A 34 6.67 -31.09 21.26
CA PRO A 34 6.80 -32.49 21.66
C PRO A 34 6.80 -33.40 20.42
N THR A 35 7.94 -34.05 20.18
CA THR A 35 8.16 -35.02 19.09
C THR A 35 7.70 -36.44 19.43
N PHE A 36 7.12 -36.67 20.62
CA PHE A 36 6.88 -38.01 21.18
C PHE A 36 5.42 -38.35 21.53
N GLU A 37 4.45 -37.49 21.21
CA GLU A 37 3.04 -37.86 21.33
C GLU A 37 2.38 -37.95 19.96
N VAL A 38 1.98 -39.19 19.61
CA VAL A 38 1.12 -39.50 18.47
C VAL A 38 -0.18 -38.70 18.65
N ARG A 39 -0.38 -37.66 17.84
CA ARG A 39 -1.63 -36.90 17.82
C ARG A 39 -2.58 -37.53 16.82
N GLU A 40 -3.79 -37.83 17.25
CA GLU A 40 -4.87 -38.19 16.34
C GLU A 40 -5.07 -37.08 15.30
N ARG A 41 -5.28 -37.47 14.04
CA ARG A 41 -5.50 -36.54 12.94
C ARG A 41 -6.82 -35.78 13.17
N GLU A 42 -6.73 -34.52 13.54
CA GLU A 42 -7.87 -33.62 13.65
C GLU A 42 -8.11 -32.89 12.31
N THR A 43 -9.25 -33.14 11.67
CA THR A 43 -9.73 -32.39 10.50
C THR A 43 -10.97 -31.58 10.86
N THR A 44 -11.11 -30.40 10.26
CA THR A 44 -12.34 -29.60 10.38
C THR A 44 -13.15 -29.72 9.09
N ARG A 45 -14.41 -30.15 9.20
CA ARG A 45 -15.32 -30.29 8.06
C ARG A 45 -16.14 -29.02 7.88
N TYR A 46 -16.03 -28.41 6.70
CA TYR A 46 -16.84 -27.24 6.30
C TYR A 46 -17.93 -27.68 5.31
N SER A 47 -19.14 -27.17 5.47
CA SER A 47 -20.31 -27.53 4.64
C SER A 47 -20.88 -26.32 3.92
N TYR A 48 -21.42 -26.56 2.73
CA TYR A 48 -22.09 -25.55 1.91
C TYR A 48 -23.60 -25.49 2.19
N ASP A 49 -24.23 -24.30 2.11
CA ASP A 49 -25.70 -24.16 2.17
C ASP A 49 -26.32 -24.26 0.76
N PRO A 50 -26.99 -25.37 0.41
CA PRO A 50 -27.56 -25.58 -0.91
C PRO A 50 -28.85 -24.77 -1.17
N HIS A 51 -29.33 -23.97 -0.21
CA HIS A 51 -30.62 -23.27 -0.31
C HIS A 51 -30.55 -21.81 -0.74
N LEU A 52 -29.34 -21.29 -1.06
CA LEU A 52 -29.13 -19.92 -1.53
C LEU A 52 -29.60 -19.72 -2.99
N ASP A 53 -29.87 -18.46 -3.36
CA ASP A 53 -30.21 -17.94 -4.70
C ASP A 53 -29.38 -18.56 -5.85
N PRO A 54 -29.81 -18.50 -7.14
CA PRO A 54 -29.19 -19.23 -8.25
C PRO A 54 -27.66 -19.12 -8.30
N GLN A 55 -27.00 -20.28 -8.37
CA GLN A 55 -25.57 -20.42 -8.11
C GLN A 55 -24.80 -20.84 -9.36
N LEU A 56 -23.54 -20.42 -9.42
CA LEU A 56 -22.59 -20.96 -10.39
C LEU A 56 -22.27 -22.42 -10.02
N VAL A 57 -22.35 -23.34 -10.98
CA VAL A 57 -22.00 -24.76 -10.82
C VAL A 57 -20.79 -25.08 -11.70
N TRP A 58 -19.78 -25.70 -11.11
CA TRP A 58 -18.52 -26.10 -11.77
C TRP A 58 -18.12 -27.50 -11.26
N ALA A 59 -17.25 -28.23 -11.98
CA ALA A 59 -16.94 -29.64 -11.71
C ALA A 59 -16.67 -29.96 -10.22
N GLY A 60 -15.73 -29.24 -9.60
CA GLY A 60 -15.40 -29.44 -8.18
C GLY A 60 -16.54 -29.16 -7.18
N LYS A 61 -17.51 -28.30 -7.54
CA LYS A 61 -18.71 -28.06 -6.73
C LYS A 61 -19.81 -29.12 -6.96
N ALA A 62 -19.91 -29.65 -8.18
CA ALA A 62 -20.85 -30.73 -8.49
C ALA A 62 -20.42 -32.06 -7.85
N GLU A 63 -19.11 -32.30 -7.75
CA GLU A 63 -18.54 -33.54 -7.22
C GLU A 63 -18.57 -33.62 -5.69
N HIS A 64 -18.51 -32.47 -5.00
CA HIS A 64 -18.36 -32.41 -3.54
C HIS A 64 -19.19 -31.29 -2.90
N THR A 65 -19.99 -31.62 -1.88
CA THR A 65 -20.80 -30.68 -1.08
C THR A 65 -20.12 -30.20 0.21
N SER A 66 -18.97 -30.77 0.55
CA SER A 66 -18.16 -30.41 1.73
C SER A 66 -16.68 -30.68 1.46
N PHE A 67 -15.78 -30.04 2.21
CA PHE A 67 -14.33 -30.29 2.18
C PHE A 67 -13.74 -30.35 3.59
N GLU A 68 -12.57 -30.98 3.71
CA GLU A 68 -11.82 -31.12 4.96
C GLU A 68 -10.48 -30.38 4.86
N VAL A 69 -10.11 -29.71 5.94
CA VAL A 69 -8.81 -29.02 6.06
C VAL A 69 -8.10 -29.55 7.30
N ASP A 70 -6.83 -29.95 7.12
CA ASP A 70 -5.99 -30.42 8.21
C ASP A 70 -5.68 -29.27 9.18
N VAL A 71 -5.68 -29.59 10.48
CA VAL A 71 -5.41 -28.61 11.54
C VAL A 71 -3.92 -28.61 11.90
N VAL A 72 -3.15 -27.72 11.26
CA VAL A 72 -1.70 -27.61 11.46
C VAL A 72 -1.33 -26.67 12.60
N SER A 73 -0.14 -26.83 13.18
CA SER A 73 0.44 -25.83 14.07
C SER A 73 1.19 -24.76 13.26
N LEU A 74 1.52 -23.63 13.87
CA LEU A 74 2.38 -22.60 13.28
C LEU A 74 3.56 -22.38 14.23
N HIS A 75 4.78 -22.58 13.73
CA HIS A 75 5.99 -22.56 14.52
C HIS A 75 6.75 -21.26 14.27
N ILE A 76 7.25 -20.63 15.34
CA ILE A 76 8.08 -19.44 15.23
C ILE A 76 9.50 -19.89 14.92
N HIS A 77 10.01 -19.46 13.78
CA HIS A 77 11.40 -19.71 13.36
C HIS A 77 12.28 -18.50 13.66
N GLU A 78 11.76 -17.30 13.46
CA GLU A 78 12.52 -16.06 13.60
C GLU A 78 11.76 -14.99 14.37
N ARG A 79 12.52 -14.18 15.11
CA ARG A 79 12.06 -12.94 15.72
C ARG A 79 12.86 -11.76 15.21
N ILE A 80 12.16 -10.73 14.74
CA ILE A 80 12.76 -9.60 14.04
C ILE A 80 12.32 -8.30 14.70
N SER A 81 13.30 -7.43 14.99
CA SER A 81 13.08 -6.08 15.50
C SER A 81 14.08 -5.13 14.87
N THR A 82 13.62 -4.29 13.93
CA THR A 82 14.51 -3.31 13.27
C THR A 82 15.14 -2.35 14.28
N LYS A 83 14.40 -1.96 15.32
CA LYS A 83 14.92 -1.14 16.42
C LYS A 83 16.04 -1.82 17.19
N ALA A 84 15.93 -3.13 17.43
CA ALA A 84 16.97 -3.92 18.08
C ALA A 84 18.24 -4.02 17.21
N ILE A 85 18.08 -4.29 15.91
CA ILE A 85 19.19 -4.36 14.94
C ILE A 85 19.94 -3.02 14.88
N LEU A 86 19.22 -1.90 14.77
CA LEU A 86 19.83 -0.57 14.73
C LEU A 86 20.57 -0.22 16.04
N ARG A 87 20.07 -0.66 17.21
CA ARG A 87 20.76 -0.48 18.49
C ARG A 87 22.03 -1.31 18.59
N ALA A 88 21.98 -2.58 18.19
CA ALA A 88 23.15 -3.47 18.18
C ALA A 88 24.29 -2.95 17.30
N VAL A 89 23.93 -2.26 16.21
CA VAL A 89 24.88 -1.60 15.31
C VAL A 89 25.50 -0.33 15.93
N GLN A 90 24.77 0.36 16.81
CA GLN A 90 25.24 1.58 17.51
C GLN A 90 26.08 1.29 18.76
N ARG A 91 25.79 0.19 19.47
CA ARG A 91 26.49 -0.20 20.72
C ARG A 91 26.70 -1.71 20.76
N PRO A 92 27.90 -2.20 21.16
CA PRO A 92 28.18 -3.63 21.32
C PRO A 92 27.54 -4.26 22.58
N GLU A 93 26.51 -3.63 23.15
CA GLU A 93 25.79 -4.12 24.34
C GLU A 93 24.80 -5.23 23.96
N LEU A 94 24.47 -6.11 24.92
CA LEU A 94 23.53 -7.21 24.72
C LEU A 94 22.13 -6.70 24.36
N VAL A 95 21.55 -7.28 23.30
CA VAL A 95 20.19 -6.96 22.87
C VAL A 95 19.20 -7.53 23.87
N GLN A 96 18.34 -6.67 24.43
CA GLN A 96 17.31 -7.08 25.39
C GLN A 96 16.17 -7.83 24.68
N ALA A 97 15.71 -8.95 25.26
CA ALA A 97 14.68 -9.82 24.68
C ALA A 97 13.30 -9.14 24.52
N ASP A 98 12.99 -8.15 25.37
CA ASP A 98 11.77 -7.35 25.31
C ASP A 98 11.63 -6.54 24.01
N LEU A 99 12.74 -6.16 23.38
CA LEU A 99 12.76 -5.43 22.11
C LEU A 99 12.21 -6.27 20.94
N PHE A 100 12.22 -7.60 21.05
CA PHE A 100 11.63 -8.53 20.09
C PHE A 100 10.14 -8.83 20.35
N GLY A 101 9.54 -8.13 21.32
CA GLY A 101 8.11 -8.27 21.66
C GLY A 101 7.81 -9.50 22.52
N GLU A 102 8.81 -10.06 23.20
CA GLU A 102 8.60 -11.19 24.10
C GLU A 102 7.87 -10.76 25.38
N THR A 103 6.93 -11.60 25.80
CA THR A 103 6.32 -11.52 27.13
C THR A 103 6.93 -12.63 27.97
N PRO A 104 7.61 -12.32 29.09
CA PRO A 104 8.20 -13.36 29.91
C PRO A 104 7.10 -14.22 30.54
N LEU A 105 6.99 -15.47 30.06
CA LEU A 105 6.17 -16.52 30.67
C LEU A 105 7.05 -17.40 31.57
N SER A 106 6.48 -17.97 32.64
CA SER A 106 7.19 -18.97 33.45
C SER A 106 7.50 -20.23 32.64
N ALA A 107 8.55 -20.99 33.02
CA ALA A 107 8.99 -22.17 32.27
C ALA A 107 7.84 -23.19 32.05
N ASP A 108 6.98 -23.37 33.05
CA ASP A 108 5.83 -24.27 32.99
C ASP A 108 4.76 -23.77 32.00
N GLN A 109 4.57 -22.46 31.88
CA GLN A 109 3.64 -21.85 30.91
C GLN A 109 4.20 -21.81 29.49
N GLN A 110 5.54 -21.81 29.33
CA GLN A 110 6.18 -21.79 28.02
C GLN A 110 5.95 -23.09 27.23
N VAL A 111 5.73 -24.21 27.90
CA VAL A 111 5.43 -25.52 27.28
C VAL A 111 3.94 -25.74 27.01
N GLU A 112 3.06 -24.90 27.55
CA GLU A 112 1.61 -24.95 27.33
C GLU A 112 1.18 -24.13 26.10
N PHE A 113 1.52 -24.65 24.92
CA PHE A 113 1.21 -24.00 23.65
C PHE A 113 -0.30 -23.80 23.43
N TYR A 114 -0.67 -22.66 22.84
CA TYR A 114 -2.06 -22.26 22.54
C TYR A 114 -2.99 -22.11 23.76
N LYS A 115 -2.47 -22.12 24.99
CA LYS A 115 -3.27 -21.87 26.21
C LYS A 115 -3.11 -20.46 26.78
N HIS A 116 -1.92 -19.89 26.68
CA HIS A 116 -1.58 -18.59 27.30
C HIS A 116 -1.51 -17.46 26.26
N GLU A 117 -1.82 -16.25 26.71
CA GLU A 117 -1.72 -15.03 25.89
C GLU A 117 -0.37 -14.35 26.06
N VAL A 118 0.21 -13.89 24.95
CA VAL A 118 1.44 -13.09 24.87
C VAL A 118 1.19 -11.78 24.12
N GLY A 119 2.09 -10.81 24.29
CA GLY A 119 2.06 -9.54 23.57
C GLY A 119 2.05 -9.73 22.04
N TRP A 120 1.39 -8.80 21.35
CA TRP A 120 1.29 -8.86 19.88
C TRP A 120 2.62 -8.58 19.18
N ALA A 121 2.97 -9.45 18.23
CA ALA A 121 3.95 -9.22 17.19
C ALA A 121 3.30 -9.52 15.83
N ASN A 122 3.60 -8.70 14.83
CA ASN A 122 3.10 -8.91 13.47
C ASN A 122 3.69 -10.20 12.86
N ARG A 123 3.04 -10.79 11.84
CA ARG A 123 3.33 -12.18 11.42
C ARG A 123 3.50 -12.30 9.92
N LEU A 124 4.66 -12.82 9.51
CA LEU A 124 4.97 -13.23 8.15
C LEU A 124 5.09 -14.76 8.13
N ILE A 125 4.20 -15.45 7.41
CA ILE A 125 4.05 -16.90 7.51
C ILE A 125 4.37 -17.58 6.17
N LEU A 126 5.28 -18.55 6.18
CA LEU A 126 5.56 -19.45 5.07
C LEU A 126 4.63 -20.67 5.13
N GLY A 127 3.76 -20.83 4.15
CA GLY A 127 2.84 -21.96 4.08
C GLY A 127 1.62 -21.72 3.20
N ASP A 128 0.86 -22.78 2.92
CA ASP A 128 -0.39 -22.67 2.18
C ASP A 128 -1.45 -21.89 2.97
N SER A 129 -2.05 -20.88 2.33
CA SER A 129 -2.95 -19.96 3.01
C SER A 129 -4.24 -20.61 3.54
N LEU A 130 -4.72 -21.71 2.94
CA LEU A 130 -5.87 -22.43 3.46
C LEU A 130 -5.54 -23.08 4.82
N LEU A 131 -4.39 -23.75 4.91
CA LEU A 131 -3.90 -24.37 6.14
C LEU A 131 -3.58 -23.32 7.22
N VAL A 132 -2.93 -22.22 6.84
CA VAL A 132 -2.62 -21.11 7.74
C VAL A 132 -3.92 -20.53 8.32
N MET A 133 -4.89 -20.17 7.48
CA MET A 133 -6.17 -19.62 7.95
C MET A 133 -6.94 -20.60 8.85
N ASN A 134 -6.90 -21.90 8.54
CA ASN A 134 -7.54 -22.93 9.37
C ASN A 134 -6.88 -23.01 10.76
N SER A 135 -5.55 -22.96 10.82
CA SER A 135 -4.82 -22.88 12.10
C SER A 135 -5.18 -21.63 12.89
N LEU A 136 -5.30 -20.47 12.23
CA LEU A 136 -5.72 -19.22 12.88
C LEU A 136 -7.12 -19.34 13.49
N LEU A 137 -8.06 -19.97 12.79
CA LEU A 137 -9.42 -20.20 13.28
C LEU A 137 -9.44 -21.17 14.46
N VAL A 138 -8.92 -22.39 14.24
CA VAL A 138 -9.12 -23.52 15.16
C VAL A 138 -8.18 -23.45 16.37
N LYS A 139 -6.88 -23.24 16.15
CA LYS A 139 -5.89 -23.24 17.24
C LYS A 139 -5.83 -21.89 17.95
N GLU A 140 -5.82 -20.80 17.18
CA GLU A 140 -5.62 -19.46 17.72
C GLU A 140 -6.92 -18.75 18.11
N GLY A 141 -8.09 -19.27 17.70
CA GLY A 141 -9.39 -18.68 18.02
C GLY A 141 -9.53 -17.28 17.42
N MET A 142 -9.14 -17.11 16.16
CA MET A 142 -9.12 -15.82 15.45
C MET A 142 -10.42 -15.50 14.71
N ALA A 143 -11.45 -16.34 14.85
CA ALA A 143 -12.78 -16.06 14.30
C ALA A 143 -13.30 -14.69 14.76
N GLY A 144 -13.81 -13.88 13.83
CA GLY A 144 -14.36 -12.57 14.15
C GLY A 144 -13.34 -11.47 14.50
N LYS A 145 -12.02 -11.68 14.33
CA LYS A 145 -10.99 -10.74 14.82
C LYS A 145 -10.30 -9.91 13.74
N VAL A 146 -10.41 -10.30 12.46
CA VAL A 146 -9.78 -9.59 11.34
C VAL A 146 -10.71 -8.47 10.87
N GLN A 147 -10.22 -7.24 10.79
CA GLN A 147 -11.04 -6.11 10.32
C GLN A 147 -11.01 -5.98 8.79
N MET A 148 -9.88 -6.29 8.16
CA MET A 148 -9.74 -6.23 6.71
C MET A 148 -8.97 -7.43 6.17
N VAL A 149 -9.50 -8.04 5.12
CA VAL A 149 -8.77 -9.01 4.28
C VAL A 149 -8.47 -8.37 2.93
N TYR A 150 -7.22 -8.38 2.50
CA TYR A 150 -6.84 -8.05 1.12
C TYR A 150 -6.35 -9.32 0.44
N MET A 151 -6.93 -9.69 -0.70
CA MET A 151 -6.56 -10.89 -1.43
C MET A 151 -6.25 -10.51 -2.88
N ASP A 152 -5.04 -10.81 -3.32
CA ASP A 152 -4.55 -10.66 -4.70
C ASP A 152 -4.19 -12.06 -5.24
N PRO A 153 -5.21 -12.90 -5.52
CA PRO A 153 -4.98 -14.28 -5.94
C PRO A 153 -4.42 -14.32 -7.37
N PRO A 154 -3.88 -15.47 -7.83
CA PRO A 154 -3.63 -15.64 -9.26
C PRO A 154 -4.89 -15.38 -10.08
N TYR A 155 -4.80 -14.75 -11.24
CA TYR A 155 -6.00 -14.39 -12.02
C TYR A 155 -6.60 -15.54 -12.86
N GLY A 156 -6.22 -16.80 -12.63
CA GLY A 156 -6.83 -17.96 -13.31
C GLY A 156 -6.57 -18.09 -14.81
N ILE A 157 -5.52 -17.45 -15.35
CA ILE A 157 -5.13 -17.53 -16.77
C ILE A 157 -4.11 -18.65 -17.04
N LYS A 158 -3.97 -19.07 -18.30
CA LYS A 158 -2.87 -19.95 -18.77
C LYS A 158 -1.53 -19.23 -18.55
N TYR A 159 -0.92 -19.44 -17.38
CA TYR A 159 0.33 -18.78 -17.03
C TYR A 159 1.53 -19.63 -17.41
N ALA A 160 2.30 -19.15 -18.38
CA ALA A 160 3.73 -19.42 -18.48
C ALA A 160 4.48 -18.22 -17.86
N SER A 161 5.38 -18.50 -16.91
CA SER A 161 6.43 -17.63 -16.34
C SER A 161 6.08 -16.17 -15.94
N ASN A 162 5.41 -15.94 -14.81
CA ASN A 162 5.36 -14.61 -14.15
C ASN A 162 6.00 -14.58 -12.75
N PHE A 163 6.61 -15.68 -12.32
CA PHE A 163 7.20 -15.79 -10.99
C PHE A 163 8.67 -15.44 -11.02
N GLN A 164 9.08 -14.61 -10.07
CA GLN A 164 10.46 -14.21 -9.90
C GLN A 164 11.25 -15.41 -9.35
N PRO A 165 12.15 -16.02 -10.16
CA PRO A 165 12.86 -17.23 -9.73
C PRO A 165 13.97 -16.91 -8.73
N ARG A 166 14.40 -15.65 -8.65
CA ARG A 166 15.50 -15.19 -7.80
C ARG A 166 15.26 -13.79 -7.22
N ILE A 167 15.76 -13.52 -6.03
CA ILE A 167 15.66 -12.25 -5.30
C ILE A 167 16.27 -11.08 -6.11
N ASP A 168 17.39 -11.30 -6.80
CA ASP A 168 18.15 -10.29 -7.55
C ASP A 168 17.59 -9.98 -8.95
N ARG A 169 16.77 -10.87 -9.52
CA ARG A 169 16.33 -10.77 -10.92
C ARG A 169 14.82 -10.72 -11.04
N ARG A 170 14.30 -9.54 -11.40
CA ARG A 170 12.86 -9.30 -11.55
C ARG A 170 12.28 -9.71 -12.91
N ASP A 171 13.10 -9.75 -13.96
CA ASP A 171 12.65 -10.07 -15.32
C ASP A 171 12.38 -11.57 -15.48
N VAL A 172 11.10 -11.91 -15.63
CA VAL A 172 10.65 -13.27 -15.88
C VAL A 172 10.48 -13.48 -17.40
N LYS A 173 11.16 -14.48 -17.96
CA LYS A 173 11.05 -14.86 -19.38
C LYS A 173 10.69 -16.34 -19.47
N ASP A 174 10.12 -16.75 -20.61
CA ASP A 174 9.81 -18.16 -20.92
C ASP A 174 11.08 -18.96 -21.32
N ALA A 175 12.14 -18.91 -20.50
CA ALA A 175 13.34 -19.72 -20.68
C ALA A 175 13.39 -20.84 -19.63
N ASP A 176 14.00 -21.99 -19.95
CA ASP A 176 14.09 -23.14 -19.03
C ASP A 176 14.79 -22.80 -17.70
N GLU A 177 15.68 -21.80 -17.69
CA GLU A 177 16.39 -21.28 -16.51
C GLU A 177 15.54 -20.35 -15.62
N ASP A 178 14.40 -19.87 -16.13
CA ASP A 178 13.50 -18.90 -15.47
C ASP A 178 12.20 -19.57 -14.95
N LEU A 179 12.04 -20.89 -15.14
CA LEU A 179 10.92 -21.67 -14.61
C LEU A 179 11.10 -21.89 -13.10
N THR A 180 10.14 -21.45 -12.28
CA THR A 180 10.17 -21.68 -10.83
C THR A 180 10.16 -23.17 -10.49
N HIS A 181 11.17 -23.58 -9.72
CA HIS A 181 11.46 -24.97 -9.39
C HIS A 181 10.82 -25.44 -8.06
N GLU A 182 9.96 -24.62 -7.42
CA GLU A 182 9.31 -24.95 -6.13
C GLU A 182 7.97 -25.70 -6.33
N PRO A 183 7.84 -26.98 -5.93
CA PRO A 183 6.61 -27.77 -6.05
C PRO A 183 5.37 -27.15 -5.37
N GLU A 184 5.52 -26.40 -4.27
CA GLU A 184 4.39 -25.71 -3.63
C GLU A 184 3.94 -24.47 -4.41
N GLN A 185 4.87 -23.73 -5.03
CA GLN A 185 4.52 -22.68 -6.01
C GLN A 185 3.87 -23.31 -7.25
N ILE A 186 4.32 -24.51 -7.64
CA ILE A 186 3.73 -25.30 -8.71
C ILE A 186 2.30 -25.74 -8.35
N LYS A 187 2.03 -26.11 -7.09
CA LYS A 187 0.69 -26.50 -6.60
C LYS A 187 -0.24 -25.31 -6.35
N ALA A 188 0.30 -24.14 -6.02
CA ALA A 188 -0.47 -22.90 -5.81
C ALA A 188 -0.71 -22.10 -7.11
N TYR A 189 0.11 -22.31 -8.15
CA TYR A 189 0.09 -21.48 -9.36
C TYR A 189 0.39 -22.20 -10.69
N ARG A 190 1.13 -23.33 -10.69
CA ARG A 190 1.36 -24.13 -11.90
C ARG A 190 0.27 -25.19 -12.03
N ASP A 191 -0.92 -24.66 -12.20
CA ASP A 191 -1.96 -25.41 -12.83
C ASP A 191 -1.80 -25.29 -14.35
N THR A 192 -1.24 -26.31 -14.99
CA THR A 192 -2.09 -26.96 -15.99
C THR A 192 -3.29 -27.51 -15.23
N TRP A 193 -4.25 -26.63 -14.89
CA TRP A 193 -5.50 -26.98 -14.27
C TRP A 193 -6.03 -28.12 -15.14
N LYS A 194 -6.04 -29.35 -14.61
CA LYS A 194 -6.53 -30.51 -15.37
C LYS A 194 -7.93 -30.23 -15.96
N LEU A 195 -8.67 -29.30 -15.31
CA LEU A 195 -9.98 -28.78 -15.68
C LEU A 195 -10.06 -27.23 -15.84
N GLY A 196 -8.96 -26.49 -16.03
CA GLY A 196 -9.04 -25.02 -16.21
C GLY A 196 -9.64 -24.24 -15.03
N ILE A 197 -10.51 -23.28 -15.37
CA ILE A 197 -11.24 -22.40 -14.44
C ILE A 197 -11.99 -23.13 -13.32
N HIS A 198 -12.39 -24.39 -13.53
CA HIS A 198 -13.11 -25.19 -12.54
C HIS A 198 -12.32 -25.34 -11.24
N SER A 199 -11.04 -25.64 -11.35
CA SER A 199 -10.20 -25.84 -10.18
C SER A 199 -9.83 -24.51 -9.52
N TYR A 200 -9.75 -23.41 -10.29
CA TYR A 200 -9.52 -22.06 -9.77
C TYR A 200 -10.64 -21.58 -8.86
N LEU A 201 -11.88 -21.81 -9.28
CA LEU A 201 -13.05 -21.45 -8.48
C LEU A 201 -13.11 -22.27 -7.19
N THR A 202 -12.73 -23.55 -7.21
CA THR A 202 -12.60 -24.37 -5.99
C THR A 202 -11.54 -23.80 -5.06
N TYR A 203 -10.34 -23.51 -5.59
CA TYR A 203 -9.23 -22.92 -4.83
C TYR A 203 -9.63 -21.63 -4.09
N LEU A 204 -10.34 -20.74 -4.78
CA LEU A 204 -10.81 -19.48 -4.20
C LEU A 204 -11.95 -19.70 -3.20
N ARG A 205 -12.94 -20.53 -3.54
CA ARG A 205 -14.12 -20.76 -2.69
C ARG A 205 -13.69 -21.18 -1.29
N ASP A 206 -12.83 -22.17 -1.20
CA ASP A 206 -12.44 -22.78 0.06
C ASP A 206 -11.70 -21.75 0.96
N ARG A 207 -10.88 -20.87 0.35
CA ARG A 207 -10.20 -19.77 1.05
C ARG A 207 -11.14 -18.64 1.47
N LEU A 208 -12.09 -18.28 0.62
CA LEU A 208 -13.07 -17.22 0.91
C LEU A 208 -13.98 -17.60 2.08
N LEU A 209 -14.33 -18.89 2.22
CA LEU A 209 -15.09 -19.39 3.37
C LEU A 209 -14.34 -19.15 4.69
N LEU A 210 -13.06 -19.52 4.76
CA LEU A 210 -12.26 -19.30 5.97
C LEU A 210 -12.00 -17.80 6.22
N ALA A 211 -11.79 -17.01 5.16
CA ALA A 211 -11.64 -15.56 5.27
C ALA A 211 -12.88 -14.88 5.86
N ARG A 212 -14.10 -15.33 5.48
CA ARG A 212 -15.36 -14.84 6.05
C ARG A 212 -15.47 -15.11 7.55
N GLU A 213 -15.05 -16.29 8.01
CA GLU A 213 -15.07 -16.64 9.44
C GLU A 213 -14.05 -15.83 10.26
N LEU A 214 -12.89 -15.52 9.68
CA LEU A 214 -11.87 -14.69 10.32
C LEU A 214 -12.30 -13.22 10.45
N LEU A 215 -13.15 -12.72 9.56
CA LEU A 215 -13.60 -11.33 9.57
C LEU A 215 -14.50 -11.01 10.78
N ALA A 216 -14.27 -9.85 11.39
CA ALA A 216 -15.20 -9.21 12.31
C ALA A 216 -16.51 -8.86 11.59
N GLU A 217 -17.61 -8.68 12.34
CA GLU A 217 -18.92 -8.30 11.76
C GLU A 217 -18.86 -6.99 10.97
N SER A 218 -18.10 -6.00 11.45
CA SER A 218 -17.83 -4.75 10.74
C SER A 218 -16.75 -4.86 9.65
N GLY A 219 -16.22 -6.07 9.42
CA GLY A 219 -15.04 -6.33 8.60
C GLY A 219 -15.32 -6.27 7.10
N SER A 220 -14.26 -6.09 6.30
CA SER A 220 -14.33 -6.03 4.84
C SER A 220 -13.29 -6.92 4.17
N ILE A 221 -13.65 -7.50 3.03
CA ILE A 221 -12.72 -8.16 2.12
C ILE A 221 -12.62 -7.39 0.80
N PHE A 222 -11.40 -7.28 0.29
CA PHE A 222 -11.09 -6.79 -1.06
C PHE A 222 -10.41 -7.91 -1.84
N VAL A 223 -11.00 -8.31 -2.96
CA VAL A 223 -10.41 -9.28 -3.89
C VAL A 223 -10.01 -8.57 -5.17
N GLN A 224 -8.72 -8.57 -5.49
CA GLN A 224 -8.18 -7.99 -6.72
C GLN A 224 -8.26 -9.00 -7.87
N ILE A 225 -8.73 -8.55 -9.04
CA ILE A 225 -8.87 -9.40 -10.23
C ILE A 225 -8.86 -8.57 -11.52
N ASN A 226 -8.50 -9.20 -12.64
CA ASN A 226 -8.67 -8.62 -13.98
C ASN A 226 -10.12 -8.77 -14.49
N ASP A 227 -10.41 -8.23 -15.68
CA ASP A 227 -11.71 -8.32 -16.35
C ASP A 227 -12.12 -9.76 -16.72
N GLU A 228 -11.17 -10.66 -16.93
CA GLU A 228 -11.43 -12.02 -17.43
C GLU A 228 -12.27 -12.87 -16.48
N ASN A 229 -11.90 -12.90 -15.19
CA ASN A 229 -12.58 -13.71 -14.17
C ASN A 229 -13.41 -12.87 -13.18
N LEU A 230 -13.51 -11.55 -13.39
CA LEU A 230 -14.24 -10.61 -12.53
C LEU A 230 -15.65 -11.10 -12.17
N HIS A 231 -16.42 -11.50 -13.17
CA HIS A 231 -17.82 -11.90 -12.97
C HIS A 231 -17.96 -13.26 -12.30
N LEU A 232 -17.04 -14.20 -12.56
CA LEU A 232 -17.05 -15.51 -11.93
C LEU A 232 -16.69 -15.42 -10.45
N VAL A 233 -15.64 -14.66 -10.12
CA VAL A 233 -15.23 -14.41 -8.73
C VAL A 233 -16.30 -13.59 -7.99
N ARG A 234 -16.98 -12.67 -8.69
CA ARG A 234 -18.12 -11.94 -8.13
C ARG A 234 -19.27 -12.88 -7.73
N CYS A 235 -19.69 -13.78 -8.61
CA CYS A 235 -20.73 -14.76 -8.29
C CYS A 235 -20.32 -15.65 -7.10
N LEU A 236 -19.04 -16.02 -7.02
CA LEU A 236 -18.51 -16.79 -5.92
C LEU A 236 -18.54 -16.02 -4.58
N LEU A 237 -18.22 -14.72 -4.59
CA LEU A 237 -18.34 -13.87 -3.41
C LEU A 237 -19.79 -13.66 -2.99
N ASP A 238 -20.73 -13.50 -3.93
CA ASP A 238 -22.17 -13.43 -3.63
C ASP A 238 -22.64 -14.70 -2.90
N GLU A 239 -22.12 -15.87 -3.29
CA GLU A 239 -22.41 -17.14 -2.64
C GLU A 239 -21.81 -17.27 -1.23
N VAL A 240 -20.57 -16.81 -1.03
CA VAL A 240 -19.87 -16.94 0.26
C VAL A 240 -20.32 -15.87 1.26
N PHE A 241 -20.43 -14.62 0.83
CA PHE A 241 -20.70 -13.47 1.70
C PHE A 241 -22.16 -13.06 1.73
N GLY A 242 -22.99 -13.52 0.79
CA GLY A 242 -24.34 -13.00 0.58
C GLY A 242 -24.33 -11.78 -0.35
N ARG A 243 -25.30 -11.73 -1.25
CA ARG A 243 -25.40 -10.70 -2.30
C ARG A 243 -25.66 -9.30 -1.71
N GLU A 244 -26.40 -9.25 -0.61
CA GLU A 244 -26.71 -8.07 0.17
C GLU A 244 -25.50 -7.45 0.86
N ASN A 245 -24.42 -8.22 1.01
CA ASN A 245 -23.17 -7.76 1.63
C ASN A 245 -22.16 -7.21 0.62
N PHE A 246 -22.53 -7.17 -0.65
CA PHE A 246 -21.75 -6.48 -1.67
C PHE A 246 -21.76 -4.97 -1.47
N VAL A 247 -20.57 -4.35 -1.53
CA VAL A 247 -20.42 -2.91 -1.38
C VAL A 247 -20.15 -2.21 -2.70
N ALA A 248 -19.07 -2.56 -3.41
CA ALA A 248 -18.71 -1.91 -4.66
C ALA A 248 -17.76 -2.75 -5.53
N VAL A 249 -17.81 -2.53 -6.84
CA VAL A 249 -16.71 -2.85 -7.75
C VAL A 249 -15.91 -1.56 -7.95
N VAL A 250 -14.62 -1.61 -7.64
CA VAL A 250 -13.71 -0.49 -7.80
C VAL A 250 -12.80 -0.76 -9.00
N ALA A 251 -12.87 0.10 -10.02
CA ALA A 251 -11.96 0.04 -11.15
C ALA A 251 -10.75 0.94 -10.90
N PHE A 252 -9.54 0.42 -11.09
CA PHE A 252 -8.31 1.19 -10.89
C PHE A 252 -7.33 1.02 -12.06
N ALA A 253 -6.63 2.09 -12.40
CA ALA A 253 -5.68 2.09 -13.51
C ALA A 253 -4.41 1.31 -13.17
N LYS A 254 -4.02 0.37 -14.05
CA LYS A 254 -2.73 -0.36 -13.95
C LYS A 254 -1.65 0.20 -14.86
N THR A 255 -2.04 0.82 -15.98
CA THR A 255 -1.14 1.47 -16.94
C THR A 255 -1.84 2.66 -17.60
N ALA A 256 -1.07 3.62 -18.13
CA ALA A 256 -1.60 4.74 -18.91
C ALA A 256 -1.96 4.34 -20.36
N GLY A 257 -1.39 3.24 -20.86
CA GLY A 257 -1.65 2.72 -22.20
C GLY A 257 -0.96 1.37 -22.43
N GLN A 258 -1.52 0.58 -23.35
CA GLN A 258 -0.94 -0.70 -23.77
C GLN A 258 -1.28 -0.94 -25.23
N THR A 259 -0.37 -1.58 -25.98
CA THR A 259 -0.67 -2.06 -27.33
C THR A 259 -1.55 -3.30 -27.23
N ALA A 260 -2.69 -3.29 -27.90
CA ALA A 260 -3.57 -4.44 -28.03
C ALA A 260 -4.08 -4.55 -29.47
N ARG A 261 -4.50 -5.76 -29.87
CA ARG A 261 -5.13 -5.98 -31.18
C ARG A 261 -6.48 -5.27 -31.30
N LEU A 262 -7.22 -5.19 -30.20
CA LEU A 262 -8.54 -4.56 -30.09
C LEU A 262 -8.47 -3.41 -29.09
N LEU A 263 -9.37 -3.37 -28.11
CA LEU A 263 -9.37 -2.39 -27.03
C LEU A 263 -8.37 -2.83 -25.94
N PRO A 264 -7.37 -2.01 -25.60
CA PRO A 264 -6.42 -2.36 -24.54
C PRO A 264 -7.06 -2.31 -23.15
N SER A 265 -6.82 -3.35 -22.36
CA SER A 265 -7.23 -3.41 -20.95
C SER A 265 -6.22 -2.66 -20.07
N VAL A 266 -6.58 -1.45 -19.68
CA VAL A 266 -5.71 -0.55 -18.88
C VAL A 266 -6.05 -0.52 -17.39
N SER A 267 -7.00 -1.35 -16.95
CA SER A 267 -7.50 -1.39 -15.59
C SER A 267 -7.52 -2.80 -15.02
N ASP A 268 -7.42 -2.88 -13.71
CA ASP A 268 -7.82 -4.04 -12.91
C ASP A 268 -8.93 -3.60 -11.93
N TYR A 269 -9.52 -4.56 -11.22
CA TYR A 269 -10.71 -4.35 -10.40
C TYR A 269 -10.51 -4.87 -8.98
N LEU A 270 -11.15 -4.22 -8.02
CA LEU A 270 -11.36 -4.74 -6.67
C LEU A 270 -12.84 -5.04 -6.45
N LEU A 271 -13.14 -6.26 -6.02
CA LEU A 271 -14.45 -6.64 -5.50
C LEU A 271 -14.45 -6.39 -3.98
N TRP A 272 -15.28 -5.45 -3.52
CA TRP A 272 -15.42 -5.12 -2.11
C TRP A 272 -16.72 -5.70 -1.53
N TYR A 273 -16.56 -6.56 -0.53
CA TYR A 273 -17.64 -7.11 0.29
C TYR A 273 -17.44 -6.78 1.77
N ALA A 274 -18.54 -6.57 2.47
CA ALA A 274 -18.59 -6.58 3.92
C ALA A 274 -18.88 -7.98 4.44
N LYS A 275 -18.59 -8.26 5.71
CA LYS A 275 -19.17 -9.42 6.39
C LYS A 275 -20.66 -9.20 6.67
N ASP A 276 -21.00 -8.02 7.20
CA ASP A 276 -22.35 -7.50 7.34
C ASP A 276 -22.38 -6.04 6.84
N SER A 277 -23.11 -5.77 5.77
CA SER A 277 -23.19 -4.43 5.16
C SER A 277 -23.89 -3.39 6.05
N SER A 278 -24.68 -3.81 7.04
CA SER A 278 -25.32 -2.91 8.00
C SER A 278 -24.35 -2.41 9.09
N LEU A 279 -23.27 -3.15 9.34
CA LEU A 279 -22.26 -2.86 10.37
C LEU A 279 -20.90 -2.43 9.79
N VAL A 280 -20.79 -2.37 8.46
CA VAL A 280 -19.52 -2.14 7.76
C VAL A 280 -18.82 -0.85 8.22
N LYS A 281 -17.52 -0.97 8.52
CA LYS A 281 -16.68 0.19 8.80
C LYS A 281 -16.34 0.89 7.48
N TYR A 282 -16.73 2.16 7.35
CA TYR A 282 -16.37 3.01 6.19
C TYR A 282 -15.92 4.42 6.60
N ARG A 283 -14.71 4.79 6.16
CA ARG A 283 -14.14 6.13 6.25
C ARG A 283 -14.07 6.71 4.84
N ARG A 284 -14.67 7.88 4.67
CA ARG A 284 -14.66 8.59 3.39
C ARG A 284 -13.27 9.19 3.15
N ILE A 285 -12.65 8.82 2.04
CA ILE A 285 -11.39 9.42 1.58
C ILE A 285 -11.72 10.64 0.73
N PHE A 286 -10.94 11.70 0.93
CA PHE A 286 -11.07 12.95 0.19
C PHE A 286 -9.81 13.21 -0.63
N LEU A 287 -9.99 13.71 -1.85
CA LEU A 287 -8.91 14.15 -2.71
C LEU A 287 -8.92 15.68 -2.81
N PRO A 288 -7.74 16.34 -2.85
CA PRO A 288 -7.67 17.78 -3.04
C PRO A 288 -8.20 18.17 -4.41
N LYS A 289 -8.97 19.25 -4.47
CA LYS A 289 -9.32 19.89 -5.75
C LYS A 289 -8.08 20.61 -6.27
N SER A 290 -7.60 20.22 -7.45
CA SER A 290 -6.47 20.91 -8.09
C SER A 290 -6.97 21.75 -9.27
N ALA A 291 -6.31 22.86 -9.55
CA ALA A 291 -6.66 23.75 -10.66
C ALA A 291 -6.56 23.08 -12.06
N LEU A 292 -5.84 21.95 -12.15
CA LEU A 292 -5.59 21.19 -13.38
C LEU A 292 -6.51 19.97 -13.56
N GLY A 293 -7.43 19.73 -12.62
CA GLY A 293 -8.37 18.61 -12.65
C GLY A 293 -8.76 18.10 -11.26
N GLY A 294 -9.81 17.31 -11.18
CA GLY A 294 -10.28 16.72 -9.92
C GLY A 294 -11.31 17.59 -9.22
N GLY A 295 -12.38 17.97 -9.92
CA GLY A 295 -13.56 18.59 -9.32
C GLY A 295 -13.49 20.11 -9.17
N ALA A 296 -12.41 20.76 -9.62
CA ALA A 296 -12.29 22.21 -9.71
C ALA A 296 -12.72 22.78 -11.07
N GLU A 297 -13.02 21.94 -12.07
CA GLU A 297 -13.22 22.38 -13.46
C GLU A 297 -14.40 23.35 -13.63
N ALA A 298 -15.38 23.26 -12.72
CA ALA A 298 -16.56 24.13 -12.70
C ALA A 298 -16.31 25.51 -12.06
N TYR A 299 -15.16 25.75 -11.43
CA TYR A 299 -14.83 26.99 -10.70
C TYR A 299 -14.14 27.99 -11.64
N HIS A 300 -14.94 28.76 -12.36
CA HIS A 300 -14.48 29.67 -13.43
C HIS A 300 -14.76 31.14 -13.16
N TRP A 301 -15.29 31.47 -11.97
CA TRP A 301 -15.50 32.84 -11.54
C TRP A 301 -14.49 33.22 -10.46
N VAL A 302 -14.12 34.49 -10.46
CA VAL A 302 -13.25 35.09 -9.45
C VAL A 302 -13.97 36.28 -8.82
N GLU A 303 -13.83 36.40 -7.51
CA GLU A 303 -14.23 37.56 -6.72
C GLU A 303 -12.95 38.21 -6.17
N LEU A 304 -12.75 39.47 -6.53
CA LEU A 304 -11.60 40.26 -6.13
C LEU A 304 -11.77 40.76 -4.67
N PRO A 305 -10.69 41.21 -3.99
CA PRO A 305 -10.77 41.72 -2.61
C PRO A 305 -11.74 42.90 -2.42
N ASP A 306 -11.98 43.64 -3.50
CA ASP A 306 -12.92 44.75 -3.53
C ASP A 306 -14.38 44.31 -3.75
N GLY A 307 -14.66 43.00 -3.83
CA GLY A 307 -15.98 42.40 -4.02
C GLY A 307 -16.46 42.35 -5.47
N VAL A 308 -15.64 42.77 -6.45
CA VAL A 308 -15.98 42.67 -7.87
C VAL A 308 -15.89 41.22 -8.35
N ARG A 309 -16.96 40.74 -9.00
CA ARG A 309 -17.05 39.39 -9.56
C ARG A 309 -16.91 39.42 -11.08
N ARG A 310 -16.07 38.55 -11.63
CA ARG A 310 -15.90 38.37 -13.07
C ARG A 310 -15.55 36.93 -13.44
N ARG A 311 -15.61 36.60 -14.72
CA ARG A 311 -15.03 35.33 -15.21
C ARG A 311 -13.50 35.39 -15.14
N GLY A 312 -12.89 34.30 -14.68
CA GLY A 312 -11.44 34.12 -14.69
C GLY A 312 -10.93 33.82 -16.10
N GLY A 313 -9.82 34.46 -16.48
CA GLY A 313 -9.07 34.18 -17.71
C GLY A 313 -8.38 32.82 -17.68
N SER A 314 -8.02 32.28 -18.85
CA SER A 314 -7.45 30.92 -18.95
C SER A 314 -6.18 30.71 -18.11
N SER A 315 -5.32 31.73 -17.99
CA SER A 315 -4.13 31.70 -17.12
C SER A 315 -4.45 31.84 -15.62
N GLU A 316 -5.52 32.57 -15.29
CA GLU A 316 -5.96 32.82 -13.90
C GLU A 316 -6.67 31.62 -13.28
N LYS A 317 -7.25 30.74 -14.10
CA LYS A 317 -7.83 29.45 -13.68
C LYS A 317 -6.83 28.54 -12.95
N HIS A 318 -5.53 28.81 -13.09
CA HIS A 318 -4.43 28.01 -12.55
C HIS A 318 -3.79 28.60 -11.29
N LEU A 319 -4.17 29.83 -10.91
CA LEU A 319 -3.66 30.47 -9.70
C LEU A 319 -4.51 29.97 -8.52
N GLY A 320 -3.87 29.21 -7.62
CA GLY A 320 -4.51 28.83 -6.37
C GLY A 320 -4.88 30.08 -5.52
N PRO A 321 -5.90 30.00 -4.66
CA PRO A 321 -6.47 31.14 -3.94
C PRO A 321 -5.48 31.93 -3.06
N ALA A 322 -4.32 31.35 -2.72
CA ALA A 322 -3.40 31.91 -1.73
C ALA A 322 -2.42 32.98 -2.27
N ALA A 323 -2.21 33.13 -3.57
CA ALA A 323 -1.15 34.01 -4.10
C ALA A 323 -1.58 35.45 -4.40
N SER A 324 -2.90 35.72 -4.55
CA SER A 324 -3.43 37.02 -5.02
C SER A 324 -4.57 37.61 -4.17
N GLY A 325 -5.05 36.90 -3.14
CA GLY A 325 -6.18 37.36 -2.31
C GLY A 325 -7.55 37.28 -2.99
N TRP A 326 -7.66 36.56 -4.11
CA TRP A 326 -8.91 36.39 -4.87
C TRP A 326 -9.66 35.15 -4.39
N ASN A 327 -10.98 35.24 -4.34
CA ASN A 327 -11.83 34.09 -4.06
C ASN A 327 -12.31 33.46 -5.37
N VAL A 328 -11.95 32.21 -5.61
CA VAL A 328 -12.43 31.44 -6.78
C VAL A 328 -13.76 30.78 -6.42
N PHE A 329 -14.77 30.90 -7.29
CA PHE A 329 -16.09 30.31 -7.05
C PHE A 329 -16.73 29.70 -8.31
N ARG A 330 -17.76 28.91 -8.08
CA ARG A 330 -18.73 28.50 -9.09
C ARG A 330 -20.12 28.97 -8.71
N ALA A 331 -20.92 29.26 -9.72
CA ALA A 331 -22.35 29.40 -9.55
C ALA A 331 -22.99 28.01 -9.50
N ASP A 332 -23.60 27.65 -8.39
CA ASP A 332 -24.23 26.37 -8.17
C ASP A 332 -25.76 26.49 -8.13
N ASN A 333 -26.45 25.37 -8.38
CA ASN A 333 -27.90 25.39 -8.46
C ASN A 333 -28.52 25.66 -7.08
N LEU A 334 -29.46 26.62 -7.03
CA LEU A 334 -30.22 27.03 -5.84
C LEU A 334 -31.60 26.36 -5.73
N THR A 335 -32.00 25.54 -6.72
CA THR A 335 -33.30 24.87 -6.75
C THR A 335 -33.20 23.35 -6.58
N SER A 336 -34.28 22.73 -6.11
CA SER A 336 -34.49 21.30 -5.94
C SER A 336 -35.83 20.87 -6.54
N GLN A 337 -35.94 19.61 -6.96
CA GLN A 337 -37.21 19.00 -7.36
C GLN A 337 -38.03 18.52 -6.15
N SER A 338 -37.37 18.22 -5.02
CA SER A 338 -37.99 17.86 -3.76
C SER A 338 -38.13 19.11 -2.87
N GLY A 339 -39.36 19.59 -2.70
CA GLY A 339 -39.68 20.75 -1.87
C GLY A 339 -41.18 20.88 -1.61
N GLY A 340 -41.57 21.94 -0.89
CA GLY A 340 -42.96 22.19 -0.51
C GLY A 340 -43.33 23.67 -0.60
N PRO A 341 -44.58 24.05 -0.29
CA PRO A 341 -45.06 25.43 -0.44
C PRO A 341 -44.20 26.48 0.28
N SER A 342 -43.61 26.13 1.43
CA SER A 342 -42.73 27.00 2.22
C SER A 342 -41.38 27.30 1.56
N THR A 343 -41.00 26.57 0.52
CA THR A 343 -39.77 26.79 -0.27
C THR A 343 -40.06 27.32 -1.67
N ARG A 344 -41.28 27.83 -1.91
CA ARG A 344 -41.67 28.48 -3.17
C ARG A 344 -42.24 29.86 -2.91
N PHE A 345 -41.40 30.87 -3.10
CA PHE A 345 -41.75 32.27 -2.92
C PHE A 345 -40.88 33.15 -3.82
N PRO A 346 -41.36 34.35 -4.20
CA PRO A 346 -40.56 35.32 -4.93
C PRO A 346 -39.44 35.88 -4.04
N VAL A 347 -38.27 36.10 -4.62
CA VAL A 347 -37.08 36.63 -3.94
C VAL A 347 -36.55 37.80 -4.74
N ALA A 348 -36.49 38.98 -4.13
CA ALA A 348 -35.89 40.16 -4.76
C ALA A 348 -34.39 40.18 -4.48
N VAL A 349 -33.58 40.32 -5.53
CA VAL A 349 -32.13 40.54 -5.45
C VAL A 349 -31.77 41.68 -6.40
N GLY A 350 -31.44 42.84 -5.84
CA GLY A 350 -31.39 44.10 -6.59
C GLY A 350 -32.77 44.44 -7.16
N GLU A 351 -32.83 44.85 -8.42
CA GLU A 351 -34.09 45.18 -9.11
C GLU A 351 -34.85 43.96 -9.65
N GLN A 352 -34.25 42.77 -9.60
CA GLN A 352 -34.81 41.56 -10.21
C GLN A 352 -35.51 40.68 -9.17
N VAL A 353 -36.71 40.21 -9.52
CA VAL A 353 -37.45 39.22 -8.72
C VAL A 353 -37.29 37.84 -9.35
N PHE A 354 -36.79 36.91 -8.56
CA PHE A 354 -36.57 35.54 -8.97
C PHE A 354 -37.60 34.61 -8.33
N THR A 355 -38.09 33.66 -9.12
CA THR A 355 -38.90 32.53 -8.67
C THR A 355 -38.26 31.25 -9.18
N PRO A 356 -38.31 30.15 -8.42
CA PRO A 356 -37.80 28.88 -8.91
C PRO A 356 -38.65 28.44 -10.12
N ALA A 357 -38.00 27.93 -11.18
CA ALA A 357 -38.65 27.27 -12.33
C ALA A 357 -39.27 25.92 -11.87
N PRO A 358 -39.58 24.87 -12.68
CA PRO A 358 -40.25 23.69 -12.10
C PRO A 358 -39.36 23.08 -11.00
N GLY A 359 -39.81 23.22 -9.74
CA GLY A 359 -39.03 22.98 -8.54
C GLY A 359 -39.27 24.02 -7.45
N TYR A 360 -38.43 23.95 -6.41
CA TYR A 360 -38.48 24.74 -5.19
C TYR A 360 -37.09 25.28 -4.86
N TRP A 361 -37.00 26.34 -4.04
CA TRP A 361 -35.72 26.72 -3.45
C TRP A 361 -35.19 25.60 -2.55
N LYS A 362 -33.86 25.45 -2.49
CA LYS A 362 -33.21 24.49 -1.58
C LYS A 362 -33.36 24.84 -0.09
N THR A 363 -33.84 26.05 0.23
CA THR A 363 -34.03 26.52 1.61
C THR A 363 -35.27 27.41 1.71
N ASN A 364 -35.68 27.73 2.95
CA ASN A 364 -36.83 28.58 3.26
C ASN A 364 -36.49 30.09 3.13
N ALA A 365 -37.47 30.96 3.40
CA ALA A 365 -37.30 32.41 3.27
C ALA A 365 -36.18 32.97 4.17
N GLU A 366 -36.14 32.55 5.44
CA GLU A 366 -35.08 32.95 6.37
C GLU A 366 -33.69 32.51 5.90
N GLY A 367 -33.56 31.26 5.44
CA GLY A 367 -32.32 30.74 4.90
C GLY A 367 -31.83 31.49 3.67
N LEU A 368 -32.75 31.92 2.79
CA LEU A 368 -32.41 32.77 1.66
C LEU A 368 -31.99 34.19 2.08
N LEU A 369 -32.62 34.76 3.11
CA LEU A 369 -32.20 36.06 3.67
C LEU A 369 -30.78 35.98 4.23
N ARG A 370 -30.44 34.90 4.96
CA ARG A 370 -29.07 34.65 5.47
C ARG A 370 -28.07 34.49 4.33
N LEU A 371 -28.42 33.76 3.27
CA LEU A 371 -27.58 33.64 2.07
C LEU A 371 -27.39 35.00 1.38
N GLY A 372 -28.41 35.85 1.33
CA GLY A 372 -28.32 37.22 0.82
C GLY A 372 -27.42 38.11 1.68
N ALA A 373 -27.57 38.05 3.01
CA ALA A 373 -26.74 38.78 3.96
C ALA A 373 -25.25 38.36 3.90
N ALA A 374 -24.99 37.08 3.63
CA ALA A 374 -23.65 36.53 3.38
C ALA A 374 -23.18 36.71 1.93
N GLU A 375 -23.95 37.43 1.10
CA GLU A 375 -23.73 37.67 -0.33
C GLU A 375 -23.40 36.39 -1.14
N ARG A 376 -23.99 35.27 -0.73
CA ARG A 376 -23.87 33.96 -1.40
C ARG A 376 -24.90 33.75 -2.51
N LEU A 377 -25.59 34.81 -2.91
CA LEU A 377 -26.56 34.80 -4.01
C LEU A 377 -25.97 35.57 -5.20
N ALA A 378 -26.06 34.99 -6.40
CA ALA A 378 -25.61 35.63 -7.63
C ALA A 378 -26.69 35.50 -8.72
N PRO A 379 -27.22 36.61 -9.25
CA PRO A 379 -28.08 36.59 -10.43
C PRO A 379 -27.24 36.26 -11.67
N ILE A 380 -27.63 35.23 -12.41
CA ILE A 380 -26.98 34.82 -13.66
C ILE A 380 -28.03 34.71 -14.75
N GLY A 381 -28.07 35.69 -15.64
CA GLY A 381 -29.13 35.81 -16.63
C GLY A 381 -30.49 35.95 -15.95
N LYS A 382 -31.36 34.95 -16.13
CA LYS A 382 -32.71 34.90 -15.52
C LYS A 382 -32.81 33.99 -14.30
N THR A 383 -31.70 33.41 -13.84
CA THR A 383 -31.69 32.44 -12.73
C THR A 383 -30.88 32.94 -11.56
N LEU A 384 -31.37 32.73 -10.35
CA LEU A 384 -30.64 32.99 -9.12
C LEU A 384 -29.81 31.75 -8.74
N SER A 385 -28.51 31.93 -8.52
CA SER A 385 -27.56 30.86 -8.23
C SER A 385 -26.89 31.04 -6.87
N TYR A 386 -26.44 29.95 -6.29
CA TYR A 386 -25.62 29.94 -5.07
C TYR A 386 -24.15 30.17 -5.42
N VAL A 387 -23.48 31.07 -4.69
CA VAL A 387 -22.03 31.29 -4.80
C VAL A 387 -21.32 30.32 -3.89
N ARG A 388 -20.68 29.32 -4.51
CA ARG A 388 -19.87 28.32 -3.82
C ARG A 388 -18.40 28.60 -4.07
N TYR A 389 -17.67 29.04 -3.05
CA TYR A 389 -16.22 29.23 -3.15
C TYR A 389 -15.51 27.88 -3.19
N LEU A 390 -14.33 27.85 -3.80
CA LEU A 390 -13.50 26.65 -3.85
C LEU A 390 -13.08 26.22 -2.44
N ASP A 391 -12.73 27.20 -1.60
CA ASP A 391 -12.29 26.99 -0.21
C ASP A 391 -13.43 26.67 0.76
N ASP A 392 -14.70 26.81 0.35
CA ASP A 392 -15.84 26.33 1.14
C ASP A 392 -15.75 24.81 1.36
N PHE A 393 -15.18 24.09 0.39
CA PHE A 393 -14.89 22.68 0.49
C PHE A 393 -13.75 22.34 -0.49
N PRO A 394 -12.47 22.44 -0.07
CA PRO A 394 -11.31 22.37 -0.98
C PRO A 394 -10.99 20.95 -1.45
N VAL A 395 -11.81 19.98 -1.08
CA VAL A 395 -11.65 18.56 -1.42
C VAL A 395 -12.92 18.01 -2.08
N PHE A 396 -12.82 16.80 -2.64
CA PHE A 396 -13.97 16.03 -3.11
C PHE A 396 -13.83 14.56 -2.69
N SER A 397 -14.95 13.89 -2.50
CA SER A 397 -14.98 12.49 -2.07
C SER A 397 -14.47 11.55 -3.17
N LEU A 398 -13.64 10.58 -2.80
CA LEU A 398 -13.18 9.52 -3.69
C LEU A 398 -14.35 8.58 -4.04
N GLY A 399 -14.58 8.34 -5.33
CA GLY A 399 -15.54 7.37 -5.83
C GLY A 399 -14.94 5.97 -6.04
N ASN A 400 -15.64 5.09 -6.75
CA ASN A 400 -15.18 3.74 -7.10
C ASN A 400 -14.36 3.67 -8.42
N SER A 401 -13.87 4.81 -8.90
CA SER A 401 -13.08 4.92 -10.13
C SER A 401 -11.75 5.59 -9.81
N TRP A 402 -10.67 4.81 -9.81
CA TRP A 402 -9.36 5.21 -9.32
C TRP A 402 -8.36 5.34 -10.47
N TRP A 403 -8.50 6.38 -11.27
CA TRP A 403 -7.61 6.62 -12.42
C TRP A 403 -6.23 7.16 -12.03
N ASP A 404 -6.12 7.71 -10.83
CA ASP A 404 -4.89 8.27 -10.28
C ASP A 404 -3.97 7.23 -9.62
N THR A 405 -4.27 5.94 -9.79
CA THR A 405 -3.40 4.81 -9.38
C THR A 405 -2.47 4.35 -10.50
N GLY A 406 -2.69 4.82 -11.73
CA GLY A 406 -1.81 4.52 -12.86
C GLY A 406 -0.41 5.09 -12.62
N ILE A 407 0.62 4.30 -12.86
CA ILE A 407 2.01 4.74 -12.75
C ILE A 407 2.38 5.49 -14.03
N ALA A 408 2.26 6.82 -14.03
CA ALA A 408 2.81 7.68 -15.08
C ALA A 408 4.13 8.30 -14.59
N GLY A 409 5.27 7.73 -14.96
CA GLY A 409 6.62 8.25 -14.62
C GLY A 409 7.39 7.46 -13.55
N PHE A 410 8.50 8.05 -13.05
CA PHE A 410 9.43 7.53 -12.03
C PHE A 410 8.77 7.30 -10.65
N GLY A 411 7.77 6.42 -10.57
CA GLY A 411 7.27 5.89 -9.30
C GLY A 411 8.33 5.08 -8.56
N GLU A 412 8.08 4.69 -7.30
CA GLU A 412 8.99 3.77 -6.61
C GLU A 412 9.16 2.50 -7.46
N PRO A 413 10.42 2.10 -7.77
CA PRO A 413 10.66 0.92 -8.59
C PRO A 413 10.04 -0.31 -7.91
N LYS A 414 9.33 -1.14 -8.68
CA LYS A 414 8.79 -2.39 -8.14
C LYS A 414 9.96 -3.31 -7.78
N ILE A 415 9.89 -3.89 -6.58
CA ILE A 415 10.88 -4.82 -6.02
C ILE A 415 10.54 -6.28 -6.32
N TYR A 416 9.37 -6.55 -6.89
CA TYR A 416 8.90 -7.89 -7.27
C TYR A 416 8.23 -7.86 -8.64
N ALA A 417 8.24 -8.99 -9.35
CA ALA A 417 7.69 -9.11 -10.71
C ALA A 417 6.22 -8.66 -10.77
N VAL A 418 5.38 -9.20 -9.89
CA VAL A 418 3.95 -8.87 -9.77
C VAL A 418 3.69 -8.15 -8.44
N GLN A 419 3.95 -6.84 -8.42
CA GLN A 419 3.71 -6.00 -7.24
C GLN A 419 2.53 -5.05 -7.47
N THR A 420 1.58 -5.09 -6.54
CA THR A 420 0.45 -4.17 -6.41
C THR A 420 0.90 -2.75 -6.03
N ASN A 421 0.23 -1.74 -6.56
CA ASN A 421 0.51 -0.35 -6.19
C ASN A 421 0.08 -0.09 -4.74
N THR A 422 0.98 0.45 -3.91
CA THR A 422 0.70 0.80 -2.50
C THR A 422 -0.54 1.68 -2.36
N LYS A 423 -0.75 2.64 -3.27
CA LYS A 423 -1.90 3.56 -3.23
C LYS A 423 -3.25 2.86 -3.23
N VAL A 424 -3.37 1.72 -3.90
CA VAL A 424 -4.59 0.90 -3.97
C VAL A 424 -4.89 0.31 -2.59
N ILE A 425 -3.90 -0.36 -1.99
CA ILE A 425 -4.03 -1.01 -0.70
C ILE A 425 -4.19 0.01 0.44
N GLU A 426 -3.45 1.13 0.39
CA GLU A 426 -3.59 2.23 1.36
C GLU A 426 -5.03 2.75 1.41
N ARG A 427 -5.71 2.87 0.25
CA ARG A 427 -7.12 3.28 0.21
C ARG A 427 -8.02 2.24 0.88
N CYS A 428 -7.85 0.96 0.57
CA CYS A 428 -8.61 -0.11 1.21
C CYS A 428 -8.47 -0.08 2.74
N ILE A 429 -7.23 0.03 3.23
CA ILE A 429 -6.92 0.12 4.66
C ILE A 429 -7.57 1.36 5.27
N LEU A 430 -7.35 2.54 4.70
CA LEU A 430 -7.86 3.80 5.25
C LEU A 430 -9.39 3.85 5.24
N MET A 431 -10.06 3.25 4.24
CA MET A 431 -11.51 3.19 4.17
C MET A 431 -12.12 2.25 5.22
N THR A 432 -11.47 1.14 5.56
CA THR A 432 -12.14 0.03 6.27
C THR A 432 -11.52 -0.35 7.62
N THR A 433 -10.47 0.35 8.05
CA THR A 433 -9.77 0.07 9.30
C THR A 433 -9.48 1.35 10.08
N ASP A 434 -9.44 1.26 11.41
CA ASP A 434 -8.86 2.25 12.29
C ASP A 434 -7.41 1.86 12.67
N PRO A 435 -6.55 2.80 13.10
CA PRO A 435 -5.26 2.48 13.69
C PRO A 435 -5.37 1.39 14.77
N GLY A 436 -4.48 0.38 14.75
CA GLY A 436 -4.50 -0.77 15.66
C GLY A 436 -5.39 -1.96 15.24
N ASP A 437 -6.27 -1.80 14.25
CA ASP A 437 -7.04 -2.92 13.69
C ASP A 437 -6.13 -3.97 13.01
N LEU A 438 -6.63 -5.18 12.86
CA LEU A 438 -5.91 -6.30 12.25
C LEU A 438 -6.25 -6.44 10.76
N VAL A 439 -5.21 -6.47 9.93
CA VAL A 439 -5.27 -6.73 8.48
C VAL A 439 -4.69 -8.11 8.18
N LEU A 440 -5.35 -8.88 7.31
CA LEU A 440 -4.88 -10.17 6.81
C LEU A 440 -4.66 -10.11 5.29
N ASP A 441 -3.53 -10.65 4.84
CA ASP A 441 -3.25 -10.89 3.42
C ASP A 441 -2.82 -12.36 3.21
N PRO A 442 -3.71 -13.22 2.69
CA PRO A 442 -3.42 -14.63 2.47
C PRO A 442 -2.62 -14.90 1.18
N THR A 443 -2.19 -13.85 0.47
CA THR A 443 -1.53 -13.88 -0.86
C THR A 443 -0.38 -12.86 -0.90
N CYS A 444 0.44 -12.85 0.14
CA CYS A 444 1.41 -11.82 0.51
C CYS A 444 2.23 -11.23 -0.65
N GLY A 445 2.77 -12.08 -1.53
CA GLY A 445 3.77 -11.70 -2.52
C GLY A 445 4.91 -10.91 -1.90
N SER A 446 5.19 -9.73 -2.47
CA SER A 446 6.22 -8.79 -1.96
C SER A 446 5.91 -8.07 -0.63
N GLY A 447 4.85 -8.45 0.08
CA GLY A 447 4.49 -7.88 1.37
C GLY A 447 3.93 -6.45 1.31
N THR A 448 3.29 -6.07 0.20
CA THR A 448 2.77 -4.69 0.04
C THR A 448 1.69 -4.36 1.06
N THR A 449 0.81 -5.30 1.39
CA THR A 449 -0.24 -5.11 2.41
C THR A 449 0.34 -4.92 3.80
N ALA A 450 1.30 -5.75 4.20
CA ALA A 450 2.03 -5.60 5.47
C ALA A 450 2.73 -4.24 5.56
N TYR A 451 3.41 -3.81 4.49
CA TYR A 451 4.05 -2.49 4.41
C TYR A 451 3.05 -1.34 4.59
N CYS A 452 1.89 -1.40 3.93
CA CYS A 452 0.85 -0.37 4.06
C CYS A 452 0.19 -0.39 5.45
N ALA A 453 -0.07 -1.58 6.01
CA ALA A 453 -0.61 -1.73 7.36
C ALA A 453 0.36 -1.13 8.39
N GLU A 454 1.65 -1.43 8.28
CA GLU A 454 2.71 -0.86 9.13
C GLU A 454 2.79 0.66 8.97
N LYS A 455 2.76 1.18 7.74
CA LYS A 455 2.74 2.63 7.44
C LYS A 455 1.61 3.35 8.17
N TRP A 456 0.44 2.73 8.26
CA TRP A 456 -0.74 3.32 8.90
C TRP A 456 -0.96 2.83 10.33
N GLY A 457 -0.02 2.10 10.95
CA GLY A 457 -0.11 1.66 12.35
C GLY A 457 -1.20 0.63 12.63
N ARG A 458 -1.47 -0.26 11.67
CA ARG A 458 -2.34 -1.44 11.82
C ARG A 458 -1.49 -2.67 12.16
N ARG A 459 -2.11 -3.62 12.85
CA ARG A 459 -1.55 -4.97 13.03
C ARG A 459 -1.73 -5.76 11.74
N TRP A 460 -0.80 -6.66 11.44
CA TRP A 460 -0.90 -7.45 10.21
C TRP A 460 -0.47 -8.92 10.37
N ILE A 461 -1.13 -9.77 9.60
CA ILE A 461 -0.74 -11.15 9.31
C ILE A 461 -0.69 -11.28 7.79
N THR A 462 0.40 -11.81 7.25
CA THR A 462 0.54 -12.08 5.83
C THR A 462 1.18 -13.44 5.62
N CYS A 463 0.78 -14.17 4.57
CA CYS A 463 1.37 -15.46 4.26
C CYS A 463 1.58 -15.69 2.76
N ASP A 464 2.61 -16.47 2.43
CA ASP A 464 2.89 -16.93 1.07
C ASP A 464 3.42 -18.36 1.09
N THR A 465 3.21 -19.09 -0.01
CA THR A 465 3.87 -20.39 -0.24
C THR A 465 5.30 -20.22 -0.74
N SER A 466 5.62 -19.09 -1.37
CA SER A 466 6.93 -18.80 -1.97
C SER A 466 7.95 -18.33 -0.94
N ARG A 467 9.08 -19.03 -0.86
CA ARG A 467 10.22 -18.61 -0.02
C ARG A 467 10.84 -17.30 -0.49
N VAL A 468 10.93 -17.12 -1.81
CA VAL A 468 11.41 -15.88 -2.44
C VAL A 468 10.53 -14.68 -2.07
N ALA A 469 9.21 -14.83 -2.17
CA ALA A 469 8.27 -13.77 -1.80
C ALA A 469 8.41 -13.38 -0.31
N VAL A 470 8.48 -14.37 0.58
CA VAL A 470 8.69 -14.16 2.02
C VAL A 470 10.04 -13.48 2.30
N ALA A 471 11.13 -13.88 1.63
CA ALA A 471 12.44 -13.26 1.80
C ALA A 471 12.43 -11.78 1.35
N ILE A 472 11.82 -11.47 0.20
CA ILE A 472 11.68 -10.09 -0.29
C ILE A 472 10.82 -9.25 0.65
N ALA A 473 9.67 -9.78 1.10
CA ALA A 473 8.80 -9.10 2.05
C ALA A 473 9.51 -8.81 3.38
N ARG A 474 10.30 -9.78 3.88
CA ARG A 474 11.11 -9.66 5.10
C ARG A 474 12.13 -8.54 4.98
N GLN A 475 12.96 -8.55 3.94
CA GLN A 475 13.95 -7.50 3.67
C GLN A 475 13.28 -6.13 3.56
N ARG A 476 12.20 -6.02 2.78
CA ARG A 476 11.43 -4.78 2.59
C ARG A 476 10.94 -4.19 3.91
N LEU A 477 10.38 -5.02 4.80
CA LEU A 477 9.87 -4.57 6.10
C LEU A 477 11.02 -4.22 7.06
N MET A 478 12.13 -4.96 7.03
CA MET A 478 13.29 -4.69 7.89
C MET A 478 13.93 -3.34 7.57
N THR A 479 13.99 -2.96 6.30
CA THR A 479 14.68 -1.74 5.84
C THR A 479 13.74 -0.55 5.60
N ALA A 480 12.45 -0.70 5.86
CA ALA A 480 11.46 0.35 5.67
C ALA A 480 11.62 1.51 6.68
N LYS A 481 11.32 2.72 6.19
CA LYS A 481 11.20 3.95 7.00
C LYS A 481 9.79 4.48 6.87
N PHE A 482 9.19 4.82 8.01
CA PHE A 482 7.87 5.41 8.10
C PHE A 482 7.90 6.75 8.83
N ASP A 483 6.83 7.51 8.65
CA ASP A 483 6.60 8.71 9.42
C ASP A 483 5.94 8.34 10.76
N TYR A 484 6.29 9.11 11.80
CA TYR A 484 5.66 9.00 13.11
C TYR A 484 4.46 9.95 13.17
N TYR A 485 3.28 9.41 13.51
CA TYR A 485 2.04 10.19 13.60
C TYR A 485 1.71 10.53 15.05
N GLU A 486 1.17 11.73 15.25
CA GLU A 486 0.71 12.17 16.56
C GLU A 486 -0.49 11.33 17.02
N LEU A 487 -0.35 10.66 18.17
CA LEU A 487 -1.39 9.82 18.76
C LEU A 487 -2.49 10.67 19.41
N LEU A 488 -3.74 10.25 19.25
CA LEU A 488 -4.88 10.86 19.93
C LEU A 488 -4.89 10.49 21.41
N ASP A 489 -4.67 9.21 21.70
CA ASP A 489 -4.51 8.65 23.05
C ASP A 489 -3.16 7.89 23.12
N PRO A 490 -2.10 8.52 23.66
CA PRO A 490 -0.77 7.92 23.72
C PRO A 490 -0.69 6.64 24.57
N GLU A 491 -1.54 6.48 25.59
CA GLU A 491 -1.48 5.31 26.50
C GLU A 491 -1.92 4.02 25.78
N ARG A 492 -2.85 4.13 24.83
CA ARG A 492 -3.33 3.01 24.02
C ARG A 492 -2.51 2.79 22.74
N GLY A 493 -1.44 3.56 22.55
CA GLY A 493 -0.63 3.50 21.33
C GLY A 493 -1.45 3.81 20.08
N PRO A 494 -1.16 3.17 18.93
CA PRO A 494 -1.93 3.37 17.71
C PRO A 494 -3.42 3.05 17.87
N ALA A 495 -3.79 2.09 18.73
CA ALA A 495 -5.21 1.73 18.94
C ALA A 495 -6.03 2.86 19.59
N GLY A 496 -5.37 3.88 20.14
CA GLY A 496 -5.99 5.12 20.59
C GLY A 496 -6.41 6.08 19.47
N GLY A 497 -5.98 5.81 18.23
CA GLY A 497 -6.21 6.67 17.07
C GLY A 497 -5.12 7.71 16.85
N PHE A 498 -5.19 8.44 15.73
CA PHE A 498 -4.28 9.53 15.39
C PHE A 498 -5.00 10.88 15.41
N LYS A 499 -4.22 11.96 15.53
CA LYS A 499 -4.73 13.31 15.26
C LYS A 499 -4.61 13.63 13.77
N TYR A 500 -5.73 13.94 13.15
CA TYR A 500 -5.82 14.20 11.72
C TYR A 500 -5.94 15.70 11.42
N GLU A 501 -5.57 16.07 10.19
CA GLU A 501 -6.01 17.34 9.61
C GLU A 501 -7.52 17.32 9.33
N THR A 502 -8.15 18.48 9.40
CA THR A 502 -9.57 18.66 9.05
C THR A 502 -9.73 19.77 8.03
N VAL A 503 -10.79 19.69 7.24
CA VAL A 503 -11.19 20.75 6.31
C VAL A 503 -12.63 21.17 6.56
N PRO A 504 -12.95 22.47 6.42
CA PRO A 504 -14.32 22.92 6.50
C PRO A 504 -15.14 22.36 5.32
N HIS A 505 -16.41 22.06 5.59
CA HIS A 505 -17.41 21.70 4.59
C HIS A 505 -18.58 22.69 4.69
N ILE A 506 -18.35 23.89 4.17
CA ILE A 506 -19.35 24.94 4.10
C ILE A 506 -20.34 24.59 2.99
N THR A 507 -21.60 24.43 3.38
CA THR A 507 -22.71 24.12 2.48
C THR A 507 -23.72 25.25 2.49
N LEU A 508 -24.59 25.27 1.47
CA LEU A 508 -25.73 26.16 1.46
C LEU A 508 -26.56 26.01 2.74
N GLU A 509 -26.77 24.77 3.18
CA GLU A 509 -27.55 24.44 4.36
C GLU A 509 -26.90 24.96 5.65
N SER A 510 -25.58 24.83 5.80
CA SER A 510 -24.87 25.33 6.99
C SER A 510 -24.97 26.85 7.12
N ILE A 511 -24.91 27.59 6.01
CA ILE A 511 -25.10 29.05 6.01
C ILE A 511 -26.56 29.40 6.29
N ALA A 512 -27.51 28.72 5.65
CA ALA A 512 -28.94 28.98 5.82
C ALA A 512 -29.44 28.70 7.25
N LYS A 513 -28.78 27.80 8.00
CA LYS A 513 -29.11 27.50 9.40
C LYS A 513 -28.32 28.33 10.42
N ASN A 514 -27.33 29.12 10.00
CA ASN A 514 -26.51 29.91 10.91
C ASN A 514 -27.26 31.17 11.37
N THR A 515 -27.83 31.13 12.58
CA THR A 515 -28.58 32.24 13.18
C THR A 515 -27.69 33.39 13.66
N GLU A 516 -26.38 33.22 13.82
CA GLU A 516 -25.46 34.33 14.14
C GLU A 516 -25.45 35.38 13.04
N ILE A 517 -25.70 34.97 11.78
CA ILE A 517 -25.80 35.89 10.64
C ILE A 517 -26.91 36.92 10.87
N ASP A 518 -28.01 36.52 11.51
CA ASP A 518 -29.13 37.42 11.81
C ASP A 518 -28.70 38.51 12.82
N ALA A 519 -27.98 38.11 13.87
CA ALA A 519 -27.46 39.04 14.87
C ALA A 519 -26.41 39.99 14.30
N ILE A 520 -25.51 39.48 13.46
CA ILE A 520 -24.49 40.30 12.78
C ILE A 520 -25.17 41.27 11.81
N ALA A 521 -26.16 40.81 11.04
CA ALA A 521 -26.94 41.68 10.16
C ALA A 521 -27.65 42.78 10.96
N ALA A 522 -28.29 42.44 12.09
CA ALA A 522 -28.96 43.42 12.96
C ALA A 522 -28.00 44.46 13.57
N LYS A 523 -26.73 44.10 13.79
CA LYS A 523 -25.67 45.01 14.29
C LYS A 523 -25.23 46.04 13.25
N TYR A 524 -25.04 45.62 12.00
CA TYR A 524 -24.46 46.48 10.95
C TYR A 524 -25.49 47.14 10.04
N GLN A 525 -26.66 46.53 9.82
CA GLN A 525 -27.66 47.08 8.90
C GLN A 525 -28.09 48.52 9.27
N PRO A 526 -28.33 48.87 10.55
CA PRO A 526 -28.64 50.26 10.91
C PRO A 526 -27.53 51.25 10.57
N GLN A 527 -26.27 50.83 10.64
CA GLN A 527 -25.11 51.66 10.28
C GLN A 527 -25.02 51.88 8.78
N ILE A 528 -25.29 50.81 8.00
CA ILE A 528 -25.35 50.85 6.53
C ILE A 528 -26.49 51.76 6.08
N ASP A 529 -27.68 51.59 6.64
CA ASP A 529 -28.87 52.38 6.31
C ASP A 529 -28.66 53.87 6.65
N GLN A 530 -28.05 54.17 7.80
CA GLN A 530 -27.72 55.54 8.20
C GLN A 530 -26.69 56.18 7.26
N ALA A 531 -25.63 55.44 6.90
CA ALA A 531 -24.61 55.93 5.96
C ALA A 531 -25.20 56.18 4.57
N LEU A 532 -26.12 55.31 4.11
CA LEU A 532 -26.85 55.48 2.86
C LEU A 532 -27.77 56.72 2.89
N ALA A 533 -28.48 56.93 3.99
CA ALA A 533 -29.34 58.11 4.16
C ALA A 533 -28.53 59.41 4.16
N ASP A 534 -27.37 59.42 4.84
CA ASP A 534 -26.45 60.57 4.83
C ASP A 534 -25.87 60.81 3.42
N LEU A 535 -25.49 59.74 2.72
CA LEU A 535 -24.98 59.81 1.35
C LEU A 535 -26.02 60.40 0.38
N ASN A 536 -27.25 59.91 0.43
CA ASN A 536 -28.35 60.40 -0.39
C ASN A 536 -28.67 61.87 -0.09
N ARG A 537 -28.67 62.26 1.19
CA ARG A 537 -28.89 63.67 1.58
C ARG A 537 -27.81 64.59 0.98
N ALA A 538 -26.55 64.18 1.05
CA ALA A 538 -25.43 64.95 0.52
C ALA A 538 -25.42 65.01 -1.01
N LEU A 539 -25.71 63.90 -1.71
CA LEU A 539 -25.69 63.84 -3.17
C LEU A 539 -26.89 64.54 -3.81
N VAL A 540 -28.10 64.33 -3.30
CA VAL A 540 -29.32 64.96 -3.83
C VAL A 540 -29.23 66.49 -3.68
N GLY A 541 -28.73 66.98 -2.54
CA GLY A 541 -28.59 68.40 -2.25
C GLY A 541 -27.53 69.13 -3.09
N ALA A 542 -26.46 68.44 -3.51
CA ALA A 542 -25.33 69.04 -4.20
C ALA A 542 -25.29 68.81 -5.72
N THR A 543 -25.83 67.69 -6.20
CA THR A 543 -25.67 67.24 -7.60
C THR A 543 -26.99 67.03 -8.35
N GLY A 544 -28.14 67.11 -7.67
CA GLY A 544 -29.46 66.86 -8.27
C GLY A 544 -29.69 65.41 -8.71
N ARG A 545 -28.84 64.46 -8.29
CA ARG A 545 -28.99 63.04 -8.58
C ARG A 545 -30.15 62.43 -7.80
N SER A 546 -30.77 61.38 -8.36
CA SER A 546 -31.76 60.57 -7.66
C SER A 546 -31.15 59.87 -6.44
N PRO A 547 -31.93 59.64 -5.35
CA PRO A 547 -31.48 58.83 -4.22
C PRO A 547 -31.08 57.43 -4.67
N LEU A 548 -29.90 56.99 -4.26
CA LEU A 548 -29.36 55.66 -4.51
C LEU A 548 -30.00 54.64 -3.57
N GLN A 549 -30.29 53.46 -4.09
CA GLN A 549 -30.56 52.26 -3.32
C GLN A 549 -29.25 51.60 -2.85
N GLU A 550 -29.33 50.70 -1.88
CA GLU A 550 -28.14 50.03 -1.30
C GLU A 550 -27.26 49.35 -2.37
N TRP A 551 -27.88 48.74 -3.40
CA TRP A 551 -27.17 48.07 -4.50
C TRP A 551 -26.68 49.03 -5.61
N GLU A 552 -27.07 50.30 -5.57
CA GLU A 552 -26.66 51.34 -6.53
C GLU A 552 -25.46 52.17 -6.04
N VAL A 553 -25.07 52.03 -4.77
CA VAL A 553 -23.93 52.74 -4.20
C VAL A 553 -22.65 52.33 -4.96
N PRO A 554 -21.93 53.28 -5.59
CA PRO A 554 -20.74 52.94 -6.36
C PRO A 554 -19.58 52.55 -5.44
N ARG A 555 -18.73 51.61 -5.87
CA ARG A 555 -17.51 51.23 -5.13
C ARG A 555 -16.45 52.33 -5.23
N GLU A 556 -15.62 52.44 -4.20
CA GLU A 556 -14.49 53.37 -4.17
C GLU A 556 -13.43 52.99 -5.24
N VAL A 557 -12.94 53.97 -5.98
CA VAL A 557 -11.92 53.83 -7.03
C VAL A 557 -10.94 55.03 -6.92
N PRO A 558 -9.63 54.81 -6.71
CA PRO A 558 -8.97 53.52 -6.45
C PRO A 558 -9.51 52.89 -5.16
N HIS A 559 -9.60 51.56 -5.13
CA HIS A 559 -10.18 50.89 -3.97
C HIS A 559 -9.21 50.96 -2.77
N PRO A 560 -9.67 51.19 -1.52
CA PRO A 560 -8.80 51.31 -0.35
C PRO A 560 -7.94 50.08 -0.02
N LEU A 561 -8.29 48.90 -0.55
CA LEU A 561 -7.52 47.66 -0.39
C LEU A 561 -6.49 47.44 -1.50
N TRP A 562 -6.39 48.33 -2.48
CA TRP A 562 -5.35 48.22 -3.51
C TRP A 562 -3.98 48.55 -2.91
N PRO A 563 -2.92 47.78 -3.26
CA PRO A 563 -1.55 48.12 -2.89
C PRO A 563 -1.17 49.54 -3.35
N GLU A 564 -0.27 50.21 -2.63
CA GLU A 564 0.16 51.59 -2.96
C GLU A 564 0.65 51.72 -4.40
N ASP A 565 1.44 50.75 -4.88
CA ASP A 565 1.93 50.68 -6.26
C ASP A 565 0.79 50.60 -7.29
N ALA A 566 -0.28 49.88 -6.96
CA ALA A 566 -1.45 49.75 -7.83
C ALA A 566 -2.30 51.03 -7.83
N ALA A 567 -2.44 51.68 -6.67
CA ALA A 567 -3.11 52.96 -6.56
C ALA A 567 -2.36 54.04 -7.36
N SER A 568 -1.02 54.10 -7.23
CA SER A 568 -0.18 55.03 -7.99
C SER A 568 -0.19 54.76 -9.50
N ALA A 569 -0.20 53.48 -9.91
CA ALA A 569 -0.38 53.10 -11.31
C ALA A 569 -1.78 53.51 -11.83
N TYR A 570 -2.83 53.34 -11.04
CA TYR A 570 -4.17 53.83 -11.36
C TYR A 570 -4.22 55.36 -11.51
N GLU A 571 -3.61 56.10 -10.59
CA GLU A 571 -3.56 57.57 -10.68
C GLU A 571 -2.85 58.03 -11.95
N SER A 572 -1.74 57.39 -12.31
CA SER A 572 -1.02 57.64 -13.56
C SER A 572 -1.89 57.36 -14.79
N LEU A 573 -2.62 56.23 -14.79
CA LEU A 573 -3.59 55.90 -15.84
C LEU A 573 -4.73 56.92 -15.91
N TRP A 574 -5.29 57.33 -14.78
CA TRP A 574 -6.37 58.30 -14.74
C TRP A 574 -5.93 59.68 -15.21
N ASN A 575 -4.73 60.13 -14.84
CA ASN A 575 -4.14 61.37 -15.33
C ASN A 575 -3.90 61.32 -16.84
N ALA A 576 -3.41 60.19 -17.37
CA ALA A 576 -3.29 59.99 -18.82
C ALA A 576 -4.67 60.01 -19.51
N LYS A 577 -5.69 59.36 -18.93
CA LYS A 577 -7.07 59.41 -19.43
C LYS A 577 -7.65 60.83 -19.40
N LYS A 578 -7.41 61.59 -18.34
CA LYS A 578 -7.80 63.02 -18.23
C LYS A 578 -7.11 63.87 -19.29
N LYS A 579 -5.80 63.72 -19.51
CA LYS A 579 -5.09 64.43 -20.60
C LYS A 579 -5.73 64.11 -21.96
N LEU A 580 -6.08 62.84 -22.21
CA LEU A 580 -6.77 62.41 -23.43
C LEU A 580 -8.18 63.02 -23.55
N LEU A 581 -8.92 63.12 -22.44
CA LEU A 581 -10.22 63.81 -22.39
C LEU A 581 -10.10 65.33 -22.50
N LEU A 582 -8.98 65.95 -22.14
CA LEU A 582 -8.73 67.40 -22.26
C LEU A 582 -8.24 67.81 -23.65
N LEU A 583 -7.40 66.98 -24.27
CA LEU A 583 -7.09 67.03 -25.71
C LEU A 583 -8.36 66.85 -26.58
N SER A 584 -9.46 66.42 -25.95
CA SER A 584 -10.72 66.19 -26.61
C SER A 584 -11.52 67.44 -26.91
N GLU A 585 -11.27 68.68 -26.46
CA GLU A 585 -12.15 69.79 -26.92
C GLU A 585 -12.02 70.06 -28.44
N GLU A 586 -10.80 70.12 -28.98
CA GLU A 586 -10.56 70.27 -30.42
C GLU A 586 -10.91 68.99 -31.22
N VAL A 587 -10.70 67.81 -30.62
CA VAL A 587 -11.02 66.51 -31.24
C VAL A 587 -12.51 66.18 -31.15
N ARG A 588 -13.21 66.65 -30.09
CA ARG A 588 -14.65 66.51 -29.85
C ARG A 588 -15.41 67.31 -30.88
N ASP A 589 -15.01 68.54 -31.19
CA ASP A 589 -15.66 69.33 -32.25
C ASP A 589 -15.60 68.62 -33.62
N GLU A 590 -14.46 68.02 -33.95
CA GLU A 590 -14.28 67.25 -35.19
C GLU A 590 -15.03 65.91 -35.15
N LEU A 591 -15.02 65.21 -34.00
CA LEU A 591 -15.77 63.98 -33.75
C LEU A 591 -17.28 64.19 -33.78
N GLN A 592 -17.78 65.33 -33.29
CA GLN A 592 -19.18 65.70 -33.28
C GLN A 592 -19.66 65.98 -34.72
N ARG A 593 -18.79 66.56 -35.55
CA ARG A 593 -18.97 66.70 -37.00
C ARG A 593 -19.08 65.35 -37.71
N VAL A 594 -18.19 64.41 -37.38
CA VAL A 594 -18.17 63.03 -37.95
C VAL A 594 -19.38 62.23 -37.48
N ALA A 595 -19.74 62.35 -36.20
CA ALA A 595 -20.89 61.70 -35.60
C ALA A 595 -22.20 62.18 -36.24
N GLN A 596 -22.36 63.49 -36.47
CA GLN A 596 -23.48 64.04 -37.24
C GLN A 596 -23.54 63.50 -38.67
N ALA A 597 -22.41 63.41 -39.37
CA ALA A 597 -22.36 62.88 -40.74
C ALA A 597 -22.69 61.37 -40.82
N LEU A 598 -22.47 60.63 -39.74
CA LEU A 598 -22.74 59.20 -39.61
C LEU A 598 -24.08 58.87 -38.92
N GLY A 599 -24.82 59.88 -38.44
CA GLY A 599 -26.06 59.68 -37.68
C GLY A 599 -25.85 58.98 -36.33
N THR A 600 -24.68 59.15 -35.70
CA THR A 600 -24.33 58.52 -34.42
C THR A 600 -23.95 59.58 -33.37
N THR A 601 -23.64 59.16 -32.14
CA THR A 601 -23.14 60.05 -31.07
C THR A 601 -21.62 59.98 -30.99
N TRP A 602 -20.97 61.08 -30.60
CA TRP A 602 -19.50 61.14 -30.52
C TRP A 602 -18.94 60.14 -29.50
N SER A 603 -19.66 59.87 -28.41
CA SER A 603 -19.32 58.83 -27.42
C SER A 603 -19.24 57.45 -28.06
N SER A 604 -20.15 57.12 -28.99
CA SER A 604 -20.12 55.85 -29.73
C SER A 604 -18.93 55.71 -30.70
N LEU A 605 -18.25 56.81 -31.06
CA LEU A 605 -17.03 56.80 -31.89
C LEU A 605 -15.74 56.61 -31.07
N CYS A 606 -15.77 56.98 -29.79
CA CYS A 606 -14.64 56.78 -28.88
C CYS A 606 -14.41 55.28 -28.57
N ASP A 607 -15.47 54.48 -28.54
CA ASP A 607 -15.46 53.05 -28.20
C ASP A 607 -15.24 52.09 -29.40
N VAL A 608 -15.04 52.62 -30.61
CA VAL A 608 -14.85 51.78 -31.81
C VAL A 608 -13.44 51.17 -31.79
N PRO A 609 -13.31 49.82 -31.88
CA PRO A 609 -12.01 49.15 -32.00
C PRO A 609 -11.27 49.62 -33.25
N ASN A 610 -9.94 49.54 -33.28
CA ASN A 610 -9.10 49.83 -34.47
C ASN A 610 -9.47 48.93 -35.65
N THR A 611 -10.53 49.32 -36.35
CA THR A 611 -11.10 48.61 -37.49
C THR A 611 -11.01 49.54 -38.70
N PRO A 612 -10.72 49.00 -39.89
CA PRO A 612 -10.64 49.80 -41.10
C PRO A 612 -11.99 50.45 -41.42
N PRO A 613 -12.02 51.66 -42.01
CA PRO A 613 -13.26 52.35 -42.33
C PRO A 613 -14.14 51.50 -43.26
N LYS A 614 -15.45 51.44 -42.98
CA LYS A 614 -16.39 50.59 -43.74
C LYS A 614 -16.45 50.98 -45.23
N ALA A 615 -16.63 49.98 -46.09
CA ALA A 615 -16.88 50.18 -47.52
C ALA A 615 -18.22 50.91 -47.70
N GLY A 616 -18.22 52.13 -48.27
CA GLY A 616 -19.41 52.97 -48.49
C GLY A 616 -19.42 54.32 -47.75
N TRP A 617 -18.48 54.58 -46.83
CA TRP A 617 -18.41 55.88 -46.15
C TRP A 617 -17.97 57.02 -47.07
N PRO A 618 -18.55 58.24 -46.94
CA PRO A 618 -18.08 59.43 -47.64
C PRO A 618 -16.60 59.71 -47.37
N GLN A 619 -15.88 60.25 -48.35
CA GLN A 619 -14.43 60.46 -48.26
C GLN A 619 -14.02 61.40 -47.12
N SER A 620 -14.84 62.42 -46.82
CA SER A 620 -14.65 63.31 -45.67
C SER A 620 -14.73 62.58 -44.32
N VAL A 621 -15.67 61.65 -44.18
CA VAL A 621 -15.89 60.84 -42.97
C VAL A 621 -14.75 59.83 -42.78
N ARG A 622 -14.26 59.23 -43.87
CA ARG A 622 -13.09 58.32 -43.83
C ARG A 622 -11.82 59.04 -43.40
N GLN A 623 -11.56 60.23 -43.94
CA GLN A 623 -10.39 61.05 -43.60
C GLN A 623 -10.40 61.46 -42.12
N ALA A 624 -11.54 61.90 -41.61
CA ALA A 624 -11.68 62.27 -40.21
C ALA A 624 -11.57 61.07 -39.25
N TYR A 625 -12.11 59.89 -39.62
CA TYR A 625 -11.94 58.65 -38.85
C TYR A 625 -10.48 58.16 -38.81
N LEU A 626 -9.75 58.26 -39.93
CA LEU A 626 -8.32 57.92 -39.98
C LEU A 626 -7.47 58.91 -39.17
N LYS A 627 -7.79 60.21 -39.22
CA LYS A 627 -7.15 61.25 -38.39
C LYS A 627 -7.39 60.99 -36.89
N LEU A 628 -8.58 60.54 -36.51
CA LEU A 628 -8.89 60.11 -35.14
C LEU A 628 -8.05 58.89 -34.72
N GLN A 629 -7.92 57.88 -35.60
CA GLN A 629 -7.07 56.71 -35.32
C GLN A 629 -5.59 57.09 -35.19
N ASP A 630 -5.11 58.02 -36.02
CA ASP A 630 -3.73 58.52 -35.98
C ASP A 630 -3.47 59.35 -34.71
N LEU A 631 -4.40 60.22 -34.29
CA LEU A 631 -4.33 60.95 -33.03
C LEU A 631 -4.36 60.00 -31.82
N LYS A 632 -5.24 58.98 -31.82
CA LYS A 632 -5.26 57.92 -30.79
C LYS A 632 -3.93 57.18 -30.72
N LYS A 633 -3.34 56.86 -31.88
CA LYS A 633 -2.05 56.17 -31.99
C LYS A 633 -0.90 57.04 -31.48
N GLN A 634 -0.83 58.31 -31.88
CA GLN A 634 0.17 59.27 -31.42
C GLN A 634 0.08 59.52 -29.90
N LEU A 635 -1.12 59.53 -29.32
CA LEU A 635 -1.33 59.63 -27.87
C LEU A 635 -0.88 58.37 -27.10
N LEU A 636 -1.15 57.18 -27.64
CA LEU A 636 -0.64 55.92 -27.09
C LEU A 636 0.89 55.82 -27.20
N GLU A 637 1.47 56.40 -28.25
CA GLU A 637 2.92 56.51 -28.45
C GLU A 637 3.57 57.60 -27.56
N ALA A 638 2.81 58.61 -27.13
CA ALA A 638 3.30 59.72 -26.28
C ALA A 638 3.47 59.35 -24.79
N GLU A 639 2.82 58.30 -24.30
CA GLU A 639 2.94 57.82 -22.91
C GLU A 639 3.28 56.30 -22.91
N PRO A 640 4.54 55.92 -23.20
CA PRO A 640 4.95 54.52 -23.38
C PRO A 640 4.80 53.63 -22.14
N GLN A 641 4.52 54.22 -20.97
CA GLN A 641 4.35 53.53 -19.69
C GLN A 641 2.92 53.02 -19.45
N VAL A 642 1.93 53.41 -20.27
CA VAL A 642 0.52 52.96 -20.11
C VAL A 642 0.37 51.42 -20.07
N PRO A 643 1.00 50.64 -20.97
CA PRO A 643 0.92 49.17 -20.91
C PRO A 643 1.51 48.58 -19.61
N GLU A 644 2.54 49.22 -19.07
CA GLU A 644 3.17 48.81 -17.81
C GLU A 644 2.24 49.09 -16.64
N TRP A 645 1.64 50.28 -16.55
CA TRP A 645 0.69 50.60 -15.48
C TRP A 645 -0.57 49.72 -15.53
N LEU A 646 -1.12 49.44 -16.73
CA LEU A 646 -2.23 48.50 -16.90
C LEU A 646 -1.87 47.11 -16.37
N ARG A 647 -0.65 46.64 -16.68
CA ARG A 647 -0.12 45.37 -16.19
C ARG A 647 0.09 45.37 -14.67
N THR A 648 0.60 46.47 -14.11
CA THR A 648 0.81 46.62 -12.65
C THR A 648 -0.52 46.55 -11.92
N VAL A 649 -1.53 47.32 -12.34
CA VAL A 649 -2.86 47.26 -11.74
C VAL A 649 -3.43 45.84 -11.85
N TYR A 650 -3.40 45.22 -13.03
CA TYR A 650 -3.89 43.86 -13.20
C TYR A 650 -3.18 42.84 -12.30
N THR A 651 -1.84 42.89 -12.23
CA THR A 651 -1.04 41.93 -11.46
C THR A 651 -1.29 42.07 -9.95
N LEU A 652 -1.48 43.30 -9.46
CA LEU A 652 -1.62 43.58 -8.04
C LEU A 652 -3.08 43.56 -7.54
N THR A 653 -4.06 43.80 -8.41
CA THR A 653 -5.47 43.95 -8.01
C THR A 653 -6.42 42.98 -8.70
N GLY A 654 -6.04 42.45 -9.86
CA GLY A 654 -6.91 41.63 -10.71
C GLY A 654 -7.89 42.39 -11.59
N HIS A 655 -7.89 43.73 -11.55
CA HIS A 655 -8.65 44.53 -12.51
C HIS A 655 -7.94 44.52 -13.87
N ARG A 656 -8.61 43.93 -14.86
CA ARG A 656 -8.10 43.85 -16.22
C ARG A 656 -8.77 44.91 -17.09
N TRP A 657 -7.98 45.89 -17.50
CA TRP A 657 -8.35 46.88 -18.51
C TRP A 657 -7.41 46.70 -19.70
N GLU A 658 -7.98 46.51 -20.89
CA GLU A 658 -7.21 46.31 -22.12
C GLU A 658 -6.80 47.65 -22.74
N THR A 659 -7.55 48.70 -22.44
CA THR A 659 -7.32 50.05 -22.97
C THR A 659 -7.45 51.12 -21.89
N LEU A 660 -6.84 52.28 -22.14
CA LEU A 660 -6.96 53.45 -21.26
C LEU A 660 -8.42 53.91 -21.09
N CYS A 661 -9.28 53.69 -22.10
CA CYS A 661 -10.70 54.06 -22.04
C CYS A 661 -11.48 53.26 -20.98
N GLU A 662 -11.10 52.00 -20.76
CA GLU A 662 -11.74 51.10 -19.78
C GLU A 662 -11.41 51.44 -18.33
N VAL A 663 -10.41 52.30 -18.08
CA VAL A 663 -10.02 52.73 -16.72
C VAL A 663 -11.18 53.54 -16.10
N PRO A 664 -11.77 53.10 -14.98
CA PRO A 664 -12.91 53.78 -14.35
C PRO A 664 -12.53 55.16 -13.81
N GLU A 665 -13.49 56.07 -13.78
CA GLU A 665 -13.33 57.37 -13.11
C GLU A 665 -13.16 57.18 -11.58
N PRO A 666 -12.46 58.08 -10.88
CA PRO A 666 -12.34 58.01 -9.45
C PRO A 666 -13.69 58.15 -8.77
N VAL A 667 -13.90 57.32 -7.77
CA VAL A 667 -15.08 57.34 -6.92
C VAL A 667 -14.60 57.37 -5.47
N PRO A 668 -14.99 58.38 -4.67
CA PRO A 668 -15.84 59.51 -5.05
C PRO A 668 -15.15 60.49 -6.00
N GLY A 669 -15.94 61.12 -6.87
CA GLY A 669 -15.43 62.12 -7.82
C GLY A 669 -14.93 63.39 -7.13
N GLU A 670 -14.09 64.16 -7.82
CA GLU A 670 -13.55 65.44 -7.32
C GLU A 670 -14.65 66.50 -7.05
N ASP A 671 -15.80 66.34 -7.69
CA ASP A 671 -17.01 67.15 -7.57
C ASP A 671 -17.91 66.76 -6.37
N TRP A 672 -17.63 65.62 -5.71
CA TRP A 672 -18.44 65.17 -4.58
C TRP A 672 -18.17 65.99 -3.31
N PRO A 673 -19.21 66.45 -2.58
CA PRO A 673 -19.06 67.14 -1.30
C PRO A 673 -18.28 66.30 -0.27
N PRO A 674 -17.48 66.91 0.63
CA PRO A 674 -16.76 66.19 1.67
C PRO A 674 -17.65 65.25 2.49
N GLU A 675 -18.88 65.68 2.80
CA GLU A 675 -19.88 64.91 3.54
C GLU A 675 -20.32 63.65 2.78
N ALA A 676 -20.46 63.73 1.45
CA ALA A 676 -20.79 62.59 0.59
C ALA A 676 -19.63 61.59 0.54
N ARG A 677 -18.38 62.06 0.47
CA ARG A 677 -17.18 61.20 0.48
C ARG A 677 -17.07 60.43 1.80
N GLU A 678 -17.30 61.12 2.92
CA GLU A 678 -17.28 60.51 4.25
C GLU A 678 -18.42 59.49 4.42
N ALA A 679 -19.63 59.82 3.98
CA ALA A 679 -20.77 58.90 4.03
C ALA A 679 -20.53 57.63 3.18
N LEU A 680 -19.94 57.77 1.99
CA LEU A 680 -19.56 56.65 1.12
C LEU A 680 -18.52 55.74 1.79
N ARG A 681 -17.49 56.33 2.43
CA ARG A 681 -16.47 55.57 3.16
C ARG A 681 -17.10 54.77 4.30
N ARG A 682 -17.90 55.41 5.16
CA ARG A 682 -18.60 54.77 6.28
C ARG A 682 -19.51 53.63 5.81
N PHE A 683 -20.21 53.82 4.69
CA PHE A 683 -21.07 52.80 4.09
C PHE A 683 -20.27 51.54 3.73
N TRP A 684 -19.17 51.69 2.99
CA TRP A 684 -18.35 50.56 2.55
C TRP A 684 -17.53 49.94 3.68
N GLU A 685 -17.08 50.72 4.66
CA GLU A 685 -16.45 50.20 5.88
C GLU A 685 -17.42 49.30 6.67
N ALA A 686 -18.66 49.74 6.89
CA ALA A 686 -19.67 48.95 7.57
C ALA A 686 -20.01 47.67 6.79
N LYS A 687 -20.15 47.75 5.46
CA LYS A 687 -20.35 46.58 4.59
C LYS A 687 -19.20 45.57 4.64
N ARG A 688 -17.95 46.03 4.54
CA ARG A 688 -16.74 45.18 4.62
C ARG A 688 -16.61 44.54 6.00
N ALA A 689 -16.90 45.28 7.08
CA ALA A 689 -16.91 44.76 8.45
C ALA A 689 -18.00 43.70 8.65
N LYS A 690 -19.23 43.97 8.22
CA LYS A 690 -20.35 43.00 8.21
C LYS A 690 -19.95 41.72 7.48
N ARG A 691 -19.38 41.85 6.28
CA ARG A 691 -18.98 40.71 5.46
C ARG A 691 -17.93 39.85 6.15
N ARG A 692 -16.88 40.49 6.69
CA ARG A 692 -15.80 39.81 7.43
C ARG A 692 -16.32 39.03 8.63
N GLU A 693 -17.16 39.65 9.45
CA GLU A 693 -17.73 39.01 10.65
C GLU A 693 -18.66 37.84 10.29
N ILE A 694 -19.43 37.96 9.19
CA ILE A 694 -20.24 36.85 8.65
C ILE A 694 -19.35 35.71 8.14
N ASP A 695 -18.31 35.99 7.34
CA ASP A 695 -17.42 34.95 6.82
C ASP A 695 -16.67 34.22 7.96
N GLU A 696 -16.26 34.95 9.00
CA GLU A 696 -15.68 34.35 10.22
C GLU A 696 -16.70 33.46 10.96
N SER A 697 -17.96 33.89 11.06
CA SER A 697 -19.04 33.08 11.64
C SER A 697 -19.33 31.82 10.80
N ILE A 698 -19.35 31.94 9.47
CA ILE A 698 -19.53 30.79 8.56
C ILE A 698 -18.39 29.79 8.75
N GLN A 699 -17.15 30.24 8.80
CA GLN A 699 -15.98 29.38 9.00
C GLN A 699 -16.01 28.68 10.36
N ARG A 700 -16.32 29.43 11.44
CA ARG A 700 -16.37 28.89 12.80
C ARG A 700 -17.48 27.84 12.99
N ASN A 701 -18.62 28.03 12.35
CA ASN A 701 -19.77 27.13 12.43
C ASN A 701 -19.78 26.05 11.34
N ALA A 702 -18.77 26.00 10.47
CA ALA A 702 -18.68 25.03 9.40
C ALA A 702 -18.45 23.62 9.95
N PRO A 703 -19.23 22.61 9.53
CA PRO A 703 -18.90 21.21 9.77
C PRO A 703 -17.48 20.91 9.31
N GLN A 704 -16.75 20.11 10.09
CA GLN A 704 -15.38 19.72 9.78
C GLN A 704 -15.35 18.28 9.27
N GLU A 705 -14.68 18.07 8.15
CA GLU A 705 -14.43 16.75 7.58
C GLU A 705 -13.01 16.31 7.94
N THR A 706 -12.86 15.07 8.39
CA THR A 706 -11.57 14.50 8.80
C THR A 706 -10.84 13.91 7.59
N LEU A 707 -9.56 14.26 7.42
CA LEU A 707 -8.70 13.72 6.37
C LEU A 707 -7.90 12.53 6.91
N TYR A 708 -8.44 11.31 6.79
CA TYR A 708 -7.83 10.09 7.33
C TYR A 708 -6.48 9.71 6.68
N ASP A 709 -6.21 10.23 5.49
CA ASP A 709 -4.93 10.12 4.77
C ASP A 709 -3.90 11.19 5.18
N ARG A 710 -4.28 12.15 6.05
CA ARG A 710 -3.43 13.23 6.55
C ARG A 710 -3.35 13.29 8.08
N PRO A 711 -2.81 12.26 8.73
CA PRO A 711 -2.44 12.35 10.14
C PRO A 711 -1.31 13.38 10.33
N LYS A 712 -1.31 14.06 11.47
CA LYS A 712 -0.26 15.02 11.82
C LYS A 712 1.06 14.30 12.06
N VAL A 713 2.07 14.66 11.27
CA VAL A 713 3.42 14.07 11.36
C VAL A 713 4.26 14.80 12.41
N VAL A 714 4.86 14.04 13.32
CA VAL A 714 5.82 14.59 14.29
C VAL A 714 7.19 14.69 13.64
N ARG A 715 7.64 15.92 13.38
CA ARG A 715 8.94 16.18 12.73
C ARG A 715 10.10 15.82 13.66
N GLY A 716 11.18 15.27 13.10
CA GLY A 716 12.41 14.91 13.84
C GLY A 716 12.43 13.47 14.39
N LEU A 717 11.31 12.76 14.35
CA LEU A 717 11.22 11.34 14.72
C LEU A 717 11.22 10.46 13.47
N VAL A 718 12.03 9.40 13.50
CA VAL A 718 12.07 8.38 12.44
C VAL A 718 11.43 7.11 12.99
N ARG A 719 10.43 6.59 12.29
CA ARG A 719 9.76 5.33 12.66
C ARG A 719 10.24 4.18 11.78
N VAL A 720 10.53 3.05 12.40
CA VAL A 720 10.82 1.77 11.72
C VAL A 720 9.67 0.79 11.96
N SER A 721 9.70 -0.36 11.26
CA SER A 721 8.75 -1.44 11.49
C SER A 721 8.76 -1.89 12.96
N GLY A 722 7.57 -2.12 13.52
CA GLY A 722 7.41 -2.81 14.79
C GLY A 722 7.92 -4.25 14.76
N PRO A 723 7.96 -4.94 15.92
CA PRO A 723 8.44 -6.32 16.00
C PRO A 723 7.52 -7.26 15.21
N PHE A 724 8.13 -8.21 14.50
CA PHE A 724 7.41 -9.24 13.77
C PHE A 724 8.12 -10.59 13.79
N THR A 725 7.35 -11.66 13.56
CA THR A 725 7.84 -13.04 13.52
C THR A 725 7.81 -13.60 12.10
N VAL A 726 8.76 -14.47 11.80
CA VAL A 726 8.67 -15.38 10.65
C VAL A 726 8.27 -16.74 11.16
N GLU A 727 7.13 -17.23 10.69
CA GLU A 727 6.52 -18.48 11.11
C GLU A 727 6.36 -19.42 9.92
N ALA A 728 6.27 -20.72 10.19
CA ALA A 728 5.98 -21.71 9.15
C ALA A 728 5.10 -22.84 9.69
N ILE A 729 4.43 -23.53 8.77
CA ILE A 729 3.75 -24.79 9.07
C ILE A 729 4.84 -25.85 9.33
N PRO A 730 4.88 -26.48 10.52
CA PRO A 730 5.81 -27.56 10.79
C PRO A 730 5.46 -28.79 10.00
N VAL A 731 6.48 -29.57 9.71
CA VAL A 731 6.31 -30.83 9.00
C VAL A 731 5.80 -31.89 10.00
N PRO A 732 4.72 -32.65 9.73
CA PRO A 732 4.09 -33.52 10.74
C PRO A 732 4.97 -34.72 11.11
N ALA A 733 5.33 -34.92 12.38
CA ALA A 733 5.97 -36.17 12.82
C ALA A 733 4.98 -37.35 12.70
N VAL A 734 5.41 -38.49 12.17
CA VAL A 734 4.59 -39.72 12.03
C VAL A 734 5.24 -40.90 12.76
N GLU A 735 4.38 -41.78 13.26
CA GLU A 735 4.57 -42.98 14.11
C GLU A 735 5.78 -43.89 13.83
N ASP A 736 6.17 -44.63 14.89
CA ASP A 736 7.15 -45.73 14.90
C ASP A 736 6.86 -46.77 13.79
N PRO A 737 7.73 -46.88 12.76
CA PRO A 737 7.54 -47.78 11.62
C PRO A 737 7.60 -49.27 11.98
N THR A 738 8.01 -49.63 13.20
CA THR A 738 8.15 -51.04 13.61
C THR A 738 6.82 -51.78 13.79
N GLN A 739 5.68 -51.07 13.78
CA GLN A 739 4.36 -51.66 14.03
C GLN A 739 3.44 -51.81 12.80
N ALA A 740 3.86 -51.37 11.61
CA ALA A 740 3.03 -51.48 10.40
C ALA A 740 3.18 -52.86 9.70
N PRO A 741 2.08 -53.58 9.35
CA PRO A 741 2.16 -54.84 8.61
C PRO A 741 2.64 -54.63 7.15
N ILE A 742 3.52 -55.51 6.69
CA ILE A 742 4.11 -55.50 5.33
C ILE A 742 3.07 -55.98 4.29
N PRO A 743 2.80 -55.25 3.19
CA PRO A 743 2.09 -55.78 2.03
C PRO A 743 2.97 -56.72 1.20
N GLN A 744 2.42 -57.84 0.73
CA GLN A 744 3.11 -58.78 -0.15
C GLN A 744 3.26 -58.21 -1.58
N PHE A 745 4.43 -58.41 -2.17
CA PHE A 745 4.75 -58.04 -3.56
C PHE A 745 3.98 -58.93 -4.55
N GLU A 746 3.23 -58.35 -5.49
CA GLU A 746 2.76 -59.04 -6.70
C GLU A 746 3.64 -58.64 -7.90
N GLU A 747 4.31 -59.63 -8.51
CA GLU A 747 4.99 -59.48 -9.80
C GLU A 747 3.95 -59.45 -10.94
N THR A 748 3.66 -58.27 -11.50
CA THR A 748 2.95 -58.20 -12.78
C THR A 748 3.90 -58.49 -13.94
N ALA A 749 3.77 -59.68 -14.50
CA ALA A 749 4.34 -60.10 -15.77
C ALA A 749 3.92 -59.18 -16.94
N GLY A 750 4.84 -58.99 -17.88
CA GLY A 750 4.75 -57.99 -18.94
C GLY A 750 3.53 -58.08 -19.85
N ALA A 751 3.02 -56.90 -20.23
CA ALA A 751 2.12 -56.71 -21.35
C ALA A 751 2.61 -55.54 -22.22
N ASP A 752 2.53 -55.76 -23.52
CA ASP A 752 3.17 -55.06 -24.63
C ASP A 752 2.61 -53.65 -24.89
N LEU A 753 3.49 -52.66 -25.05
CA LEU A 753 3.20 -51.22 -25.16
C LEU A 753 3.04 -50.75 -26.61
N ARG A 754 2.26 -51.45 -27.43
CA ARG A 754 2.00 -51.06 -28.84
C ARG A 754 0.55 -51.29 -29.28
N ALA A 755 -0.34 -50.38 -28.95
CA ALA A 755 -1.53 -50.04 -29.74
C ALA A 755 -2.23 -48.80 -29.14
N LEU A 756 -2.08 -47.64 -29.78
CA LEU A 756 -2.99 -46.51 -29.62
C LEU A 756 -4.04 -46.61 -30.75
N PRO A 757 -5.35 -46.51 -30.48
CA PRO A 757 -6.33 -46.24 -31.53
C PRO A 757 -6.66 -44.75 -31.61
N ASP A 758 -6.89 -44.29 -32.84
CA ASP A 758 -7.11 -42.92 -33.28
C ASP A 758 -8.45 -42.29 -32.82
N GLU A 759 -8.46 -40.95 -32.86
CA GLU A 759 -9.61 -40.06 -32.70
C GLU A 759 -10.63 -40.25 -33.84
N ASP A 760 -11.75 -40.94 -33.58
CA ASP A 760 -13.08 -40.68 -34.14
C ASP A 760 -13.99 -41.90 -33.96
N SER A 761 -14.84 -41.93 -32.93
CA SER A 761 -16.14 -42.62 -32.99
C SER A 761 -17.05 -42.28 -31.80
N HIS A 762 -18.24 -41.79 -32.11
CA HIS A 762 -19.37 -41.66 -31.20
C HIS A 762 -20.16 -42.98 -31.13
N ALA A 763 -20.28 -43.59 -29.94
CA ALA A 763 -21.27 -44.63 -29.62
C ALA A 763 -21.50 -44.75 -28.09
N PRO A 764 -22.64 -45.32 -27.63
CA PRO A 764 -23.41 -44.79 -26.51
C PRO A 764 -23.15 -45.42 -25.13
N VAL A 765 -23.58 -44.66 -24.12
CA VAL A 765 -23.58 -44.94 -22.67
C VAL A 765 -24.35 -46.22 -22.34
N GLY A 766 -23.67 -47.19 -21.71
CA GLY A 766 -24.34 -48.35 -21.12
C GLY A 766 -23.42 -49.51 -20.70
N SER A 767 -23.07 -49.51 -19.41
CA SER A 767 -22.54 -50.64 -18.61
C SER A 767 -21.07 -51.02 -18.69
N ALA A 768 -20.51 -51.16 -17.48
CA ALA A 768 -19.49 -52.11 -17.03
C ALA A 768 -18.17 -51.51 -16.54
N VAL A 769 -17.94 -51.79 -15.26
CA VAL A 769 -16.69 -51.83 -14.48
C VAL A 769 -16.07 -50.48 -14.13
N ALA A 770 -16.32 -50.07 -12.88
CA ALA A 770 -15.61 -49.01 -12.21
C ALA A 770 -14.12 -49.37 -12.12
N TRP A 771 -13.28 -48.70 -12.91
CA TRP A 771 -11.86 -48.54 -12.59
C TRP A 771 -11.79 -47.66 -11.36
N GLN A 772 -11.80 -48.30 -10.19
CA GLN A 772 -11.47 -47.66 -8.92
C GLN A 772 -9.96 -47.40 -8.94
N GLU A 773 -9.52 -46.37 -9.65
CA GLU A 773 -8.22 -45.76 -9.41
C GLU A 773 -8.29 -45.10 -8.03
N GLY A 774 -7.98 -45.91 -7.02
CA GLY A 774 -7.83 -45.45 -5.66
C GLY A 774 -6.79 -44.34 -5.63
N ARG A 775 -7.22 -43.16 -5.15
CA ARG A 775 -6.30 -42.18 -4.58
C ARG A 775 -5.35 -42.94 -3.64
N VAL A 776 -4.06 -42.78 -3.86
CA VAL A 776 -3.03 -43.20 -2.91
C VAL A 776 -3.34 -42.45 -1.61
N SER A 777 -3.92 -43.16 -0.64
CA SER A 777 -4.16 -42.65 0.70
C SER A 777 -2.86 -42.79 1.47
N ASP A 778 -2.33 -41.68 1.98
CA ASP A 778 -1.14 -41.64 2.85
C ASP A 778 -1.30 -42.55 4.08
N ARG A 779 -0.82 -43.80 3.97
CA ARG A 779 -0.63 -44.73 5.09
C ARG A 779 0.88 -44.84 5.35
N ALA A 780 1.29 -44.83 6.62
CA ALA A 780 2.70 -44.81 7.05
C ALA A 780 3.59 -45.96 6.50
N GLY A 781 3.02 -47.06 6.01
CA GLY A 781 3.76 -48.14 5.34
C GLY A 781 4.34 -47.79 3.95
N ASP A 782 3.96 -46.64 3.39
CA ASP A 782 4.28 -46.26 2.00
C ASP A 782 5.56 -45.40 1.88
N TYR A 783 5.99 -44.69 2.94
CA TYR A 783 7.15 -43.77 2.88
C TYR A 783 8.49 -44.48 2.67
N LEU A 784 8.82 -45.46 3.53
CA LEU A 784 10.09 -46.18 3.43
C LEU A 784 10.17 -46.98 2.12
N THR A 785 9.04 -47.55 1.70
CA THR A 785 8.88 -48.23 0.41
C THR A 785 9.11 -47.25 -0.75
N THR A 786 8.56 -46.04 -0.66
CA THR A 786 8.80 -44.98 -1.65
C THR A 786 10.27 -44.55 -1.67
N MET A 787 10.90 -44.32 -0.51
CA MET A 787 12.32 -43.95 -0.43
C MET A 787 13.23 -45.03 -1.01
N LEU A 788 12.94 -46.30 -0.69
CA LEU A 788 13.68 -47.45 -1.22
C LEU A 788 13.49 -47.56 -2.74
N ASN A 789 12.27 -47.41 -3.25
CA ASN A 789 11.96 -47.45 -4.68
C ASN A 789 12.65 -46.30 -5.43
N LEU A 790 12.67 -45.10 -4.86
CA LEU A 790 13.35 -43.94 -5.44
C LEU A 790 14.87 -44.11 -5.41
N LEU A 791 15.42 -44.65 -4.33
CA LEU A 791 16.85 -44.92 -4.22
C LEU A 791 17.27 -46.04 -5.19
N SER A 792 16.44 -47.07 -5.36
CA SER A 792 16.63 -48.13 -6.35
C SER A 792 16.51 -47.62 -7.78
N LYS A 793 15.56 -46.71 -8.07
CA LYS A 793 15.42 -46.05 -9.39
C LYS A 793 16.59 -45.11 -9.69
N GLN A 794 17.08 -44.39 -8.67
CA GLN A 794 18.25 -43.53 -8.79
C GLN A 794 19.52 -44.36 -9.01
N GLY A 795 19.66 -45.50 -8.32
CA GLY A 795 20.77 -46.44 -8.43
C GLY A 795 22.03 -46.02 -7.65
N GLY A 796 21.91 -45.20 -6.61
CA GLY A 796 23.04 -44.76 -5.79
C GLY A 796 22.89 -43.35 -5.18
N VAL A 797 23.85 -42.96 -4.34
CA VAL A 797 23.89 -41.64 -3.65
C VAL A 797 24.97 -40.75 -4.28
N LEU A 798 24.66 -39.48 -4.51
CA LEU A 798 25.59 -38.49 -5.08
C LEU A 798 26.33 -37.73 -3.98
N PHE A 799 27.66 -37.76 -4.04
CA PHE A 799 28.57 -37.04 -3.14
C PHE A 799 29.12 -35.76 -3.78
N PRO A 800 29.60 -34.80 -2.97
CA PRO A 800 30.24 -33.59 -3.47
C PRO A 800 31.37 -33.89 -4.47
N GLY A 801 31.46 -33.10 -5.54
CA GLY A 801 32.43 -33.30 -6.63
C GLY A 801 32.02 -34.33 -7.69
N GLY A 802 30.74 -34.70 -7.76
CA GLY A 802 30.20 -35.59 -8.80
C GLY A 802 30.53 -37.08 -8.61
N LYS A 803 31.08 -37.46 -7.45
CA LYS A 803 31.37 -38.86 -7.11
C LYS A 803 30.07 -39.57 -6.73
N ARG A 804 29.71 -40.61 -7.46
CA ARG A 804 28.51 -41.41 -7.19
C ARG A 804 28.90 -42.69 -6.46
N LEU A 805 28.21 -42.98 -5.36
CA LEU A 805 28.26 -44.28 -4.72
C LEU A 805 27.14 -45.14 -5.31
N GLU A 806 27.51 -46.06 -6.20
CA GLU A 806 26.57 -47.00 -6.80
C GLU A 806 26.14 -48.05 -5.79
N LEU A 807 24.83 -48.31 -5.72
CA LEU A 807 24.24 -49.30 -4.82
C LEU A 807 23.60 -50.42 -5.66
N GLU A 808 24.12 -51.64 -5.49
CA GLU A 808 23.59 -52.88 -6.04
C GLU A 808 22.85 -53.67 -4.94
N ASN A 809 21.97 -54.59 -5.31
CA ASN A 809 21.27 -55.50 -4.39
C ASN A 809 20.53 -54.79 -3.22
N LEU A 810 19.94 -53.63 -3.49
CA LEU A 810 19.23 -52.82 -2.50
C LEU A 810 17.96 -53.56 -2.01
N ARG A 811 17.83 -53.74 -0.70
CA ARG A 811 16.65 -54.37 -0.07
C ARG A 811 16.26 -53.68 1.23
N ALA A 812 14.98 -53.73 1.56
CA ALA A 812 14.47 -53.25 2.84
C ALA A 812 15.12 -54.03 3.99
N LEU A 813 15.43 -53.32 5.08
CA LEU A 813 15.98 -53.89 6.31
C LEU A 813 15.16 -53.35 7.48
N ASN A 814 14.91 -54.19 8.48
CA ASN A 814 14.29 -53.78 9.73
C ASN A 814 15.18 -54.23 10.89
N LEU A 815 16.21 -53.44 11.16
CA LEU A 815 17.21 -53.74 12.19
C LEU A 815 17.56 -52.49 12.98
N GLY A 816 16.86 -52.28 14.09
CA GLY A 816 16.91 -51.01 14.84
C GLY A 816 16.48 -49.85 13.94
N LEU A 817 17.32 -48.82 13.83
CA LEU A 817 17.10 -47.67 12.95
C LEU A 817 17.74 -47.81 11.56
N LEU A 818 18.10 -49.03 11.14
CA LEU A 818 18.56 -49.32 9.79
C LEU A 818 17.36 -49.80 8.95
N HIS A 819 17.07 -49.05 7.88
CA HIS A 819 15.86 -49.17 7.08
C HIS A 819 16.09 -49.88 5.73
N ALA A 820 17.33 -49.90 5.24
CA ALA A 820 17.70 -50.62 4.03
C ALA A 820 19.16 -51.09 4.08
N GLU A 821 19.47 -52.11 3.28
CA GLU A 821 20.84 -52.51 2.99
C GLU A 821 21.06 -52.69 1.50
N GLY A 822 22.32 -52.55 1.09
CA GLY A 822 22.77 -52.81 -0.27
C GLY A 822 24.26 -53.11 -0.30
N GLU A 823 24.79 -53.22 -1.50
CA GLU A 823 26.20 -53.51 -1.76
C GLU A 823 26.78 -52.45 -2.68
N THR A 824 28.06 -52.12 -2.50
CA THR A 824 28.80 -51.25 -3.41
C THR A 824 30.15 -51.86 -3.74
N LYS A 825 30.64 -51.63 -4.96
CA LYS A 825 31.95 -52.11 -5.39
C LYS A 825 32.97 -50.98 -5.28
N ARG A 826 33.98 -51.16 -4.44
CA ARG A 826 35.11 -50.24 -4.33
C ARG A 826 36.40 -51.01 -4.51
N ASN A 827 37.21 -50.64 -5.51
CA ASN A 827 38.47 -51.31 -5.86
C ASN A 827 38.35 -52.83 -6.04
N GLY A 828 37.26 -53.31 -6.65
CA GLY A 828 37.02 -54.75 -6.87
C GLY A 828 36.59 -55.55 -5.63
N THR A 829 36.43 -54.91 -4.47
CA THR A 829 35.89 -55.51 -3.26
C THR A 829 34.45 -55.08 -3.05
N THR A 830 33.56 -56.05 -2.80
CA THR A 830 32.15 -55.77 -2.46
C THR A 830 32.06 -55.36 -0.99
N LEU A 831 31.52 -54.16 -0.74
CA LEU A 831 31.30 -53.59 0.58
C LEU A 831 29.80 -53.55 0.88
N ARG A 832 29.41 -53.97 2.09
CA ARG A 832 28.01 -53.88 2.54
C ARG A 832 27.71 -52.47 3.04
N VAL A 833 26.59 -51.92 2.58
CA VAL A 833 26.09 -50.58 2.90
C VAL A 833 24.79 -50.72 3.68
N ALA A 834 24.68 -50.05 4.82
CA ALA A 834 23.42 -49.86 5.53
C ALA A 834 22.90 -48.44 5.35
N ILE A 835 21.59 -48.27 5.33
CA ILE A 835 20.93 -46.97 5.14
C ILE A 835 19.91 -46.76 6.24
N SER A 836 20.00 -45.60 6.88
CA SER A 836 19.05 -45.11 7.86
C SER A 836 18.34 -43.88 7.28
N PHE A 837 17.14 -44.08 6.73
CA PHE A 837 16.27 -42.96 6.38
C PHE A 837 15.85 -42.16 7.62
N GLY A 838 15.98 -40.85 7.57
CA GLY A 838 15.39 -39.93 8.52
C GLY A 838 13.87 -39.94 8.40
N PRO A 839 13.17 -39.33 9.36
CA PRO A 839 11.74 -39.20 9.27
C PRO A 839 11.35 -38.41 8.01
N PRO A 840 10.18 -38.71 7.40
CA PRO A 840 9.69 -37.97 6.23
C PRO A 840 9.59 -36.46 6.50
N TYR A 841 9.42 -36.09 7.76
CA TYR A 841 8.96 -34.79 8.20
C TYR A 841 9.67 -34.36 9.50
N GLY A 842 11.00 -34.41 9.50
CA GLY A 842 11.85 -33.97 10.60
C GLY A 842 13.34 -34.15 10.30
N PRO A 843 14.23 -33.59 11.13
CA PRO A 843 15.66 -33.84 10.99
C PRO A 843 16.02 -35.25 11.47
N VAL A 844 17.07 -35.83 10.89
CA VAL A 844 17.77 -36.95 11.54
C VAL A 844 18.33 -36.45 12.87
N MET A 845 17.92 -37.07 13.97
CA MET A 845 18.24 -36.65 15.33
C MET A 845 19.50 -37.34 15.87
N ALA A 846 20.10 -36.74 16.91
CA ALA A 846 21.31 -37.29 17.55
C ALA A 846 21.12 -38.74 18.05
N PHE A 847 19.94 -39.06 18.59
CA PHE A 847 19.63 -40.42 19.04
C PHE A 847 19.68 -41.43 17.88
N GLN A 848 19.15 -41.06 16.70
CA GLN A 848 19.12 -41.94 15.54
C GLN A 848 20.53 -42.30 15.10
N VAL A 849 21.43 -41.32 15.16
CA VAL A 849 22.85 -41.52 14.88
C VAL A 849 23.53 -42.41 15.92
N GLN A 850 23.27 -42.16 17.21
CA GLN A 850 23.86 -42.91 18.32
C GLN A 850 23.46 -44.38 18.36
N GLU A 851 22.25 -44.71 17.90
CA GLU A 851 21.74 -46.09 17.88
C GLU A 851 22.13 -46.84 16.58
N ALA A 852 22.05 -46.17 15.43
CA ALA A 852 22.33 -46.80 14.14
C ALA A 852 23.83 -47.13 13.93
N ILE A 853 24.75 -46.32 14.47
CA ILE A 853 26.20 -46.55 14.32
C ILE A 853 26.66 -47.88 14.97
N PRO A 854 26.39 -48.15 16.26
CA PRO A 854 26.73 -49.43 16.88
C PRO A 854 26.03 -50.61 16.20
N THR A 855 24.76 -50.44 15.82
CA THR A 855 23.97 -51.47 15.14
C THR A 855 24.57 -51.86 13.79
N ALA A 856 24.96 -50.88 12.97
CA ALA A 856 25.61 -51.13 11.70
C ALA A 856 26.97 -51.85 11.87
N LYS A 857 27.75 -51.43 12.87
CA LYS A 857 29.05 -52.05 13.17
C LYS A 857 28.94 -53.50 13.61
N MET A 858 28.03 -53.80 14.54
CA MET A 858 27.82 -55.17 15.03
C MET A 858 27.39 -56.14 13.93
N ASN A 859 26.73 -55.63 12.88
CA ASN A 859 26.22 -56.42 11.76
C ASN A 859 27.15 -56.44 10.54
N GLY A 860 28.38 -55.93 10.69
CA GLY A 860 29.44 -56.05 9.68
C GLY A 860 29.25 -55.20 8.43
N TYR A 861 28.54 -54.06 8.53
CA TYR A 861 28.47 -53.09 7.44
C TYR A 861 29.77 -52.29 7.37
N ALA A 862 30.23 -52.00 6.14
CA ALA A 862 31.43 -51.21 5.89
C ALA A 862 31.11 -49.72 5.71
N ILE A 863 29.88 -49.40 5.28
CA ILE A 863 29.39 -48.04 5.05
C ILE A 863 27.99 -47.89 5.68
N LEU A 864 27.74 -46.78 6.37
CA LEU A 864 26.42 -46.38 6.89
C LEU A 864 26.05 -45.00 6.33
N ILE A 865 24.86 -44.89 5.73
CA ILE A 865 24.33 -43.64 5.18
C ILE A 865 23.08 -43.23 5.94
N PHE A 866 23.09 -42.04 6.53
CA PHE A 866 21.89 -41.38 7.03
C PHE A 866 21.27 -40.53 5.92
N ALA A 867 20.02 -40.77 5.53
CA ALA A 867 19.36 -40.03 4.45
C ALA A 867 18.11 -39.32 4.98
N GLY A 868 18.10 -37.99 5.10
CA GLY A 868 16.95 -37.25 5.66
C GLY A 868 16.71 -35.90 5.00
N PHE A 869 15.53 -35.29 5.15
CA PHE A 869 15.24 -33.97 4.56
C PHE A 869 16.01 -32.82 5.26
N SER A 870 16.41 -33.05 6.51
CA SER A 870 17.28 -32.17 7.31
C SER A 870 17.99 -32.99 8.39
N PHE A 871 18.91 -32.37 9.14
CA PHE A 871 19.65 -33.01 10.21
C PHE A 871 19.76 -32.05 11.40
N ASP A 872 19.67 -32.62 12.61
CA ASP A 872 19.87 -31.87 13.84
C ASP A 872 21.37 -31.53 14.01
N PRO A 873 21.75 -30.35 14.53
CA PRO A 873 23.15 -29.95 14.67
C PRO A 873 23.99 -30.91 15.52
N GLU A 874 23.41 -31.53 16.56
CA GLU A 874 24.09 -32.53 17.38
C GLU A 874 24.25 -33.84 16.62
N ALA A 875 23.22 -34.26 15.86
CA ALA A 875 23.30 -35.40 14.95
C ALA A 875 24.41 -35.24 13.91
N GLN A 876 24.50 -34.07 13.28
CA GLN A 876 25.56 -33.76 12.32
C GLN A 876 26.95 -33.79 12.97
N ALA A 877 27.08 -33.18 14.15
CA ALA A 877 28.33 -33.19 14.90
C ALA A 877 28.78 -34.62 15.27
N LEU A 878 27.84 -35.51 15.61
CA LEU A 878 28.12 -36.92 15.92
C LEU A 878 28.58 -37.71 14.68
N ILE A 879 27.94 -37.48 13.52
CA ILE A 879 28.35 -38.10 12.26
C ILE A 879 29.76 -37.64 11.84
N GLN A 880 30.10 -36.37 12.09
CA GLN A 880 31.39 -35.79 11.69
C GLN A 880 32.54 -36.06 12.66
N LYS A 881 32.29 -36.15 13.98
CA LYS A 881 33.34 -36.28 15.01
C LYS A 881 33.86 -37.70 15.24
N ALA A 882 33.18 -38.74 14.73
CA ALA A 882 33.53 -40.13 15.05
C ALA A 882 34.13 -40.85 13.82
N PRO A 883 35.47 -40.92 13.66
CA PRO A 883 36.06 -41.97 12.86
C PRO A 883 35.79 -43.31 13.57
N VAL A 884 34.73 -44.00 13.16
CA VAL A 884 34.43 -45.34 13.67
C VAL A 884 35.35 -46.32 12.95
N ALA A 885 36.34 -46.86 13.65
CA ALA A 885 37.27 -47.83 13.06
C ALA A 885 36.49 -49.00 12.40
N GLY A 886 36.64 -49.13 11.08
CA GLY A 886 36.00 -50.17 10.26
C GLY A 886 34.61 -49.83 9.69
N LEU A 887 34.07 -48.62 9.91
CA LEU A 887 32.76 -48.20 9.38
C LEU A 887 32.84 -46.74 8.87
N GLU A 888 32.63 -46.53 7.57
CA GLU A 888 32.48 -45.19 6.98
C GLU A 888 31.06 -44.68 7.20
N VAL A 889 30.89 -43.47 7.75
CA VAL A 889 29.56 -42.88 8.03
C VAL A 889 29.36 -41.62 7.20
N HIS A 890 28.22 -41.54 6.52
CA HIS A 890 27.84 -40.42 5.66
C HIS A 890 26.43 -39.94 5.97
N PHE A 891 26.14 -38.68 5.64
CA PHE A 891 24.78 -38.15 5.64
C PHE A 891 24.43 -37.60 4.24
N ALA A 892 23.18 -37.77 3.82
CA ALA A 892 22.65 -37.33 2.54
C ALA A 892 21.30 -36.63 2.77
N ASN A 893 21.07 -35.50 2.10
CA ASN A 893 19.75 -34.87 2.13
C ASN A 893 18.83 -35.49 1.08
N ILE A 894 17.55 -35.64 1.44
CA ILE A 894 16.49 -36.03 0.51
C ILE A 894 15.90 -34.77 -0.10
N ALA A 895 15.73 -34.75 -1.43
CA ALA A 895 15.05 -33.67 -2.13
C ALA A 895 13.59 -33.57 -1.64
N PRO A 896 13.12 -32.38 -1.19
CA PRO A 896 11.75 -32.18 -0.69
C PRO A 896 10.66 -32.65 -1.66
N ASP A 897 10.95 -32.57 -2.97
CA ASP A 897 10.08 -32.98 -4.10
C ASP A 897 9.52 -34.40 -3.98
N VAL A 898 10.19 -35.27 -3.22
CA VAL A 898 9.82 -36.66 -2.99
C VAL A 898 8.49 -36.83 -2.25
N LEU A 899 8.11 -35.85 -1.43
CA LEU A 899 6.90 -35.91 -0.59
C LEU A 899 5.63 -35.55 -1.38
N VAL A 900 5.75 -35.19 -2.66
CA VAL A 900 4.64 -34.75 -3.52
C VAL A 900 4.46 -35.75 -4.67
N GLY A 901 3.90 -36.92 -4.34
CA GLY A 901 3.97 -38.15 -5.16
C GLY A 901 3.74 -38.06 -6.67
N ASP A 902 2.82 -37.21 -7.15
CA ASP A 902 2.45 -37.14 -8.58
C ASP A 902 3.44 -36.36 -9.48
N LEU A 903 4.42 -35.65 -8.89
CA LEU A 903 5.36 -34.78 -9.62
C LEU A 903 6.64 -35.49 -10.10
N LEU A 904 6.84 -36.77 -9.77
CA LEU A 904 8.04 -37.54 -10.13
C LEU A 904 8.15 -37.87 -11.64
N LYS A 905 7.15 -37.52 -12.47
CA LYS A 905 7.21 -37.75 -13.93
C LYS A 905 8.06 -36.71 -14.67
N THR A 906 8.34 -35.54 -14.09
CA THR A 906 9.13 -34.47 -14.72
C THR A 906 10.49 -34.21 -14.07
N THR A 907 10.77 -34.80 -12.91
CA THR A 907 12.06 -34.72 -12.23
C THR A 907 13.00 -35.79 -12.77
N ARG A 908 14.24 -35.45 -13.16
CA ARG A 908 15.24 -36.48 -13.49
C ARG A 908 15.46 -37.34 -12.24
N ALA A 909 15.17 -38.64 -12.34
CA ALA A 909 15.32 -39.62 -11.25
C ALA A 909 16.74 -39.69 -10.63
N SER A 910 17.72 -38.98 -11.20
CA SER A 910 19.13 -38.96 -10.81
C SER A 910 19.48 -37.95 -9.70
N GLN A 911 18.54 -37.25 -9.06
CA GLN A 911 18.82 -36.07 -8.21
C GLN A 911 18.13 -36.08 -6.83
N ILE A 912 17.63 -37.22 -6.39
CA ILE A 912 16.74 -37.31 -5.22
C ILE A 912 17.50 -37.34 -3.89
N PHE A 913 18.68 -37.96 -3.86
CA PHE A 913 19.54 -38.06 -2.68
C PHE A 913 20.87 -37.32 -2.90
N THR A 914 21.06 -36.18 -2.22
CA THR A 914 22.19 -35.25 -2.42
C THR A 914 22.74 -34.68 -1.11
N VAL A 915 24.06 -34.60 -0.96
CA VAL A 915 24.74 -33.94 0.19
C VAL A 915 24.87 -32.42 -0.05
N PHE A 916 24.34 -31.56 0.84
CA PHE A 916 24.52 -30.09 0.79
C PHE A 916 25.69 -29.61 1.67
N GLY A 917 26.26 -28.44 1.33
CA GLY A 917 27.26 -27.75 2.13
C GLY A 917 26.66 -26.72 3.10
N GLN A 918 27.40 -26.39 4.15
CA GLN A 918 27.01 -25.44 5.20
C GLN A 918 27.63 -24.05 4.95
N PRO A 919 27.11 -22.96 5.56
CA PRO A 919 27.82 -21.68 5.61
C PRO A 919 29.24 -21.87 6.15
N ASP A 920 30.26 -21.37 5.45
CA ASP A 920 31.62 -21.32 5.98
C ASP A 920 31.77 -20.08 6.86
N VAL A 921 31.91 -20.30 8.17
CA VAL A 921 31.88 -19.28 9.20
C VAL A 921 33.15 -19.38 10.04
N ALA A 922 33.89 -18.28 10.09
CA ALA A 922 35.02 -18.10 11.01
C ALA A 922 34.65 -17.10 12.10
N TRP A 923 35.33 -17.16 13.24
CA TRP A 923 35.16 -16.18 14.30
C TRP A 923 36.50 -15.84 14.95
N LYS A 924 36.57 -14.63 15.52
CA LYS A 924 37.71 -14.13 16.28
C LYS A 924 37.23 -13.52 17.60
N ARG A 925 38.00 -13.74 18.67
CA ARG A 925 37.86 -13.01 19.93
C ARG A 925 38.81 -11.81 19.92
N ASN A 926 38.28 -10.63 20.22
CA ASN A 926 39.03 -9.39 20.34
C ASN A 926 39.63 -9.24 21.75
N ASP A 927 40.62 -8.35 21.89
CA ASP A 927 41.33 -8.10 23.15
C ASP A 927 40.41 -7.53 24.25
N ASP A 928 39.34 -6.84 23.85
CA ASP A 928 38.30 -6.31 24.74
C ASP A 928 37.29 -7.37 25.22
N GLY A 929 37.45 -8.62 24.80
CA GLY A 929 36.58 -9.74 25.16
C GLY A 929 35.35 -9.91 24.26
N THR A 930 35.15 -9.04 23.26
CA THR A 930 34.09 -9.19 22.25
C THR A 930 34.45 -10.21 21.18
N TYR A 931 33.46 -10.67 20.42
CA TYR A 931 33.62 -11.58 19.29
C TYR A 931 33.20 -10.91 17.99
N VAL A 932 33.86 -11.30 16.91
CA VAL A 932 33.52 -10.95 15.53
C VAL A 932 33.40 -12.22 14.71
N VAL A 933 32.40 -12.27 13.83
CA VAL A 933 32.12 -13.41 12.94
C VAL A 933 32.33 -12.97 11.50
N GLU A 934 32.97 -13.82 10.70
CA GLU A 934 33.20 -13.63 9.28
C GLU A 934 32.51 -14.75 8.49
N LEU A 935 31.64 -14.38 7.56
CA LEU A 935 31.08 -15.28 6.55
C LEU A 935 32.04 -15.37 5.36
N ARG A 936 32.71 -16.51 5.20
CA ARG A 936 33.64 -16.74 4.09
C ARG A 936 32.92 -17.13 2.80
N GLY A 937 31.82 -17.86 2.95
CA GLY A 937 30.98 -18.23 1.82
C GLY A 937 29.93 -19.26 2.20
N VAL A 938 29.27 -19.77 1.17
CA VAL A 938 28.29 -20.83 1.29
C VAL A 938 28.40 -21.74 0.07
N ASP A 939 28.44 -23.03 0.32
CA ASP A 939 28.39 -24.05 -0.73
C ASP A 939 26.93 -24.21 -1.18
N ILE A 940 26.62 -23.71 -2.38
CA ILE A 940 25.29 -23.78 -2.97
C ILE A 940 25.26 -24.96 -3.91
N TYR A 941 24.42 -25.95 -3.59
CA TYR A 941 24.20 -27.06 -4.50
C TYR A 941 23.23 -26.65 -5.62
N ASN A 942 23.66 -26.86 -6.86
CA ASN A 942 22.82 -26.64 -8.03
C ASN A 942 22.16 -27.96 -8.44
N PRO A 943 20.84 -28.14 -8.20
CA PRO A 943 20.16 -29.40 -8.49
C PRO A 943 20.09 -29.69 -9.99
N LEU A 944 20.15 -28.69 -10.87
CA LEU A 944 20.08 -28.89 -12.32
C LEU A 944 21.37 -29.50 -12.89
N THR A 945 22.52 -29.04 -12.40
CA THR A 945 23.85 -29.45 -12.89
C THR A 945 24.46 -30.56 -12.03
N GLY A 946 23.96 -30.77 -10.81
CA GLY A 946 24.53 -31.71 -9.84
C GLY A 946 25.87 -31.26 -9.27
N GLN A 947 26.24 -29.99 -9.44
CA GLN A 947 27.50 -29.42 -8.97
C GLN A 947 27.26 -28.58 -7.70
N THR A 948 28.25 -28.62 -6.79
CA THR A 948 28.33 -27.68 -5.67
C THR A 948 29.10 -26.46 -6.16
N GLU A 949 28.43 -25.32 -6.22
CA GLU A 949 29.01 -24.03 -6.54
C GLU A 949 29.36 -23.34 -5.21
N HIS A 950 30.65 -23.11 -4.94
CA HIS A 950 31.05 -22.31 -3.80
C HIS A 950 30.79 -20.84 -4.12
N SER A 951 29.86 -20.23 -3.38
CA SER A 951 29.58 -18.81 -3.46
C SER A 951 30.41 -18.07 -2.41
N GLN A 952 31.03 -16.96 -2.77
CA GLN A 952 31.74 -16.13 -1.79
C GLN A 952 30.72 -15.49 -0.83
N GLY A 953 31.13 -15.15 0.39
CA GLY A 953 30.24 -14.51 1.36
C GLY A 953 29.61 -13.19 0.86
N SER A 954 30.25 -12.52 -0.10
CA SER A 954 29.73 -11.31 -0.75
C SER A 954 28.66 -11.57 -1.83
N GLU A 955 28.48 -12.82 -2.23
CA GLU A 955 27.59 -13.24 -3.32
C GLU A 955 26.28 -13.88 -2.80
N VAL A 956 25.94 -13.63 -1.54
CA VAL A 956 24.68 -14.06 -0.92
C VAL A 956 23.67 -12.91 -0.94
N ALA A 957 22.37 -13.23 -0.92
CA ALA A 957 21.34 -12.20 -0.87
C ALA A 957 21.32 -11.50 0.49
N ALA A 958 21.34 -12.29 1.58
CA ALA A 958 21.37 -11.78 2.93
C ALA A 958 22.06 -12.76 3.88
N TRP A 959 22.60 -12.26 4.99
CA TRP A 959 22.96 -13.10 6.14
C TRP A 959 22.64 -12.42 7.47
N PHE A 960 22.35 -13.25 8.47
CA PHE A 960 21.88 -12.83 9.79
C PHE A 960 22.70 -13.51 10.88
N LEU A 961 22.88 -12.81 11.98
CA LEU A 961 23.58 -13.31 13.15
C LEU A 961 22.67 -13.22 14.38
N ASP A 962 22.53 -14.37 15.04
CA ASP A 962 22.06 -14.49 16.42
C ASP A 962 23.30 -14.61 17.32
N THR A 963 23.44 -13.66 18.25
CA THR A 963 24.62 -13.56 19.12
C THR A 963 24.54 -14.44 20.36
N ASP A 964 23.38 -15.01 20.70
CA ASP A 964 23.20 -15.89 21.85
C ASP A 964 22.10 -16.93 21.63
N TYR A 965 22.30 -17.79 20.64
CA TYR A 965 21.31 -18.76 20.20
C TYR A 965 20.94 -19.76 21.31
N ASP A 966 19.66 -19.75 21.68
CA ASP A 966 19.08 -20.56 22.74
C ASP A 966 18.83 -22.03 22.33
N GLY A 967 18.98 -22.34 21.03
CA GLY A 967 18.69 -23.65 20.46
C GLY A 967 17.25 -23.83 19.98
N LYS A 968 16.41 -22.80 20.08
CA LYS A 968 14.95 -22.89 19.90
C LYS A 968 14.40 -21.92 18.86
N THR A 969 14.80 -20.65 18.90
CA THR A 969 14.31 -19.60 17.99
C THR A 969 15.47 -18.70 17.58
N PHE A 970 15.50 -18.30 16.32
CA PHE A 970 16.55 -17.42 15.81
C PHE A 970 16.18 -15.96 16.05
N HIS A 971 16.95 -15.25 16.87
CA HIS A 971 16.79 -13.80 17.07
C HIS A 971 17.75 -13.05 16.16
N ILE A 972 17.21 -12.25 15.23
CA ILE A 972 18.06 -11.48 14.32
C ILE A 972 18.63 -10.28 15.07
N CYS A 973 19.84 -10.44 15.63
CA CYS A 973 20.56 -9.39 16.35
C CYS A 973 21.31 -8.46 15.38
N GLN A 974 21.91 -9.02 14.33
CA GLN A 974 22.55 -8.27 13.25
C GLN A 974 22.11 -8.79 11.88
N ALA A 975 21.99 -7.88 10.90
CA ALA A 975 21.51 -8.18 9.57
C ALA A 975 22.35 -7.51 8.49
N PHE A 976 22.67 -8.27 7.44
CA PHE A 976 23.57 -7.88 6.37
C PHE A 976 22.98 -8.21 5.00
N PHE A 977 23.10 -7.29 4.05
CA PHE A 977 22.56 -7.42 2.69
C PHE A 977 23.66 -7.14 1.64
N PRO A 978 24.64 -8.04 1.47
CA PRO A 978 25.71 -7.83 0.48
C PRO A 978 25.19 -7.85 -0.96
N GLY A 979 24.12 -8.60 -1.23
CA GLY A 979 23.48 -8.68 -2.55
C GLY A 979 22.58 -7.50 -2.93
N ASP A 980 22.31 -6.57 -2.02
CA ASP A 980 21.53 -5.36 -2.27
C ASP A 980 22.22 -4.13 -1.64
N PRO A 981 23.10 -3.44 -2.40
CA PRO A 981 23.83 -2.30 -1.87
C PRO A 981 22.92 -1.14 -1.46
N ASP A 982 21.70 -1.05 -1.99
CA ASP A 982 20.78 0.05 -1.70
C ASP A 982 19.79 -0.28 -0.57
N ALA A 983 19.86 -1.49 0.01
CA ALA A 983 18.90 -1.99 0.99
C ALA A 983 18.64 -1.01 2.15
N TRP A 984 19.69 -0.42 2.70
CA TRP A 984 19.62 0.47 3.87
C TRP A 984 19.55 1.97 3.52
N ASP A 985 19.63 2.35 2.25
CA ASP A 985 19.84 3.75 1.82
C ASP A 985 18.79 4.73 2.35
N LYS A 986 17.52 4.30 2.36
CA LYS A 986 16.40 5.11 2.86
C LYS A 986 16.55 5.40 4.36
N LEU A 987 16.91 4.39 5.15
CA LEU A 987 17.16 4.52 6.59
C LEU A 987 18.44 5.29 6.88
N GLN A 988 19.52 5.02 6.15
CA GLN A 988 20.79 5.73 6.26
C GLN A 988 20.61 7.25 6.03
N ARG A 989 19.85 7.63 4.99
CA ARG A 989 19.52 9.05 4.74
C ARG A 989 18.70 9.68 5.87
N ALA A 990 17.76 8.94 6.44
CA ALA A 990 16.91 9.43 7.54
C ALA A 990 17.67 9.54 8.87
N LEU A 991 18.64 8.66 9.11
CA LEU A 991 19.40 8.54 10.36
C LEU A 991 20.81 9.12 10.27
N LYS A 992 21.13 9.88 9.21
CA LYS A 992 22.46 10.48 8.96
C LYS A 992 23.01 11.30 10.12
N ALA A 993 22.15 11.82 11.00
CA ALA A 993 22.54 12.57 12.20
C ALA A 993 22.83 11.69 13.43
N GLN A 994 22.48 10.40 13.40
CA GLN A 994 22.54 9.46 14.53
C GLN A 994 23.48 8.28 14.30
N ILE A 995 23.59 7.79 13.07
CA ILE A 995 24.43 6.64 12.70
C ILE A 995 25.39 7.09 11.61
N ASP A 996 26.68 6.84 11.83
CA ASP A 996 27.73 7.18 10.86
C ASP A 996 27.52 6.42 9.55
N ARG A 997 27.86 7.07 8.43
CA ARG A 997 27.79 6.47 7.10
C ARG A 997 28.63 5.19 7.01
N GLU A 998 29.80 5.17 7.63
CA GLU A 998 30.70 4.01 7.64
C GLU A 998 30.09 2.77 8.31
N VAL A 999 29.19 2.97 9.27
CA VAL A 999 28.50 1.89 9.97
C VAL A 999 27.52 1.17 9.03
N PHE A 1000 26.80 1.90 8.17
CA PHE A 1000 25.95 1.29 7.15
C PHE A 1000 26.76 0.61 6.04
N GLU A 1001 27.93 1.12 5.67
CA GLU A 1001 28.80 0.44 4.70
C GLU A 1001 29.21 -0.96 5.21
N ARG A 1002 29.46 -1.09 6.53
CA ARG A 1002 29.77 -2.40 7.13
C ARG A 1002 28.61 -3.40 7.08
N THR A 1003 27.36 -2.95 7.07
CA THR A 1003 26.18 -3.83 6.91
C THR A 1003 26.07 -4.43 5.50
N ARG A 1004 26.91 -4.00 4.55
CA ARG A 1004 27.05 -4.57 3.20
C ARG A 1004 28.18 -5.60 3.12
N GLY A 1005 28.93 -5.78 4.21
CA GLY A 1005 30.07 -6.69 4.25
C GLY A 1005 29.72 -8.10 4.72
N THR A 1006 30.77 -8.90 4.85
CA THR A 1006 30.72 -10.30 5.32
C THR A 1006 31.19 -10.45 6.77
N VAL A 1007 31.48 -9.34 7.45
CA VAL A 1007 32.05 -9.33 8.81
C VAL A 1007 31.08 -8.65 9.77
N SER A 1008 30.80 -9.32 10.89
CA SER A 1008 29.87 -8.83 11.90
C SER A 1008 30.38 -7.59 12.63
N PHE A 1009 29.47 -6.90 13.34
CA PHE A 1009 29.86 -5.97 14.39
C PHE A 1009 30.34 -6.76 15.62
N PRO A 1010 31.27 -6.21 16.42
CA PRO A 1010 31.67 -6.83 17.68
C PRO A 1010 30.48 -7.02 18.62
N PHE A 1011 30.39 -8.17 19.27
CA PHE A 1011 29.36 -8.48 20.26
C PHE A 1011 29.95 -9.17 21.49
N ALA A 1012 29.31 -8.98 22.65
CA ALA A 1012 29.68 -9.69 23.87
C ALA A 1012 29.04 -11.09 23.90
N PRO A 1013 29.76 -12.13 24.39
CA PRO A 1013 29.16 -13.43 24.63
C PRO A 1013 28.12 -13.35 25.77
N ALA A 1014 26.96 -13.99 25.59
CA ALA A 1014 25.91 -14.03 26.61
C ALA A 1014 25.76 -15.44 27.23
N GLU A 1015 24.58 -15.76 27.75
CA GLU A 1015 24.35 -16.88 28.67
C GLU A 1015 24.65 -18.23 28.02
N HIS A 1016 24.23 -18.40 26.76
CA HIS A 1016 24.34 -19.67 26.05
C HIS A 1016 25.69 -19.86 25.37
N LYS A 1017 26.44 -18.77 25.12
CA LYS A 1017 27.76 -18.79 24.44
C LYS A 1017 27.72 -19.54 23.10
N ARG A 1018 26.57 -19.51 22.43
CA ARG A 1018 26.36 -20.11 21.10
C ARG A 1018 25.90 -19.02 20.16
N ILE A 1019 26.44 -19.03 18.95
CA ILE A 1019 25.98 -18.15 17.87
C ILE A 1019 25.32 -18.98 16.80
N ALA A 1020 24.36 -18.38 16.09
CA ALA A 1020 23.81 -18.97 14.88
C ALA A 1020 23.95 -17.98 13.72
N VAL A 1021 24.49 -18.46 12.61
CA VAL A 1021 24.64 -17.71 11.37
C VAL A 1021 23.67 -18.29 10.34
N LYS A 1022 22.73 -17.48 9.89
CA LYS A 1022 21.78 -17.82 8.83
C LYS A 1022 22.16 -17.11 7.54
N VAL A 1023 22.17 -17.82 6.42
CA VAL A 1023 22.45 -17.28 5.09
C VAL A 1023 21.26 -17.54 4.18
N ILE A 1024 20.87 -16.53 3.40
CA ILE A 1024 19.86 -16.61 2.35
C ILE A 1024 20.55 -16.40 0.99
N ASP A 1025 20.41 -17.38 0.10
CA ASP A 1025 20.89 -17.25 -1.27
C ASP A 1025 19.92 -16.47 -2.18
N PHE A 1026 20.33 -16.13 -3.40
CA PHE A 1026 19.46 -15.44 -4.34
C PHE A 1026 18.26 -16.27 -4.82
N ARG A 1027 18.23 -17.58 -4.58
CA ARG A 1027 17.10 -18.46 -4.90
C ARG A 1027 16.11 -18.56 -3.73
N GLY A 1028 16.38 -17.89 -2.60
CA GLY A 1028 15.54 -17.93 -1.40
C GLY A 1028 15.77 -19.15 -0.51
N ASN A 1029 16.83 -19.93 -0.75
CA ASN A 1029 17.21 -21.03 0.14
C ASN A 1029 17.84 -20.47 1.41
N GLU A 1030 17.43 -21.01 2.56
CA GLU A 1030 17.99 -20.66 3.85
C GLU A 1030 18.82 -21.81 4.40
N VAL A 1031 20.05 -21.51 4.83
CA VAL A 1031 20.91 -22.46 5.55
C VAL A 1031 21.42 -21.82 6.84
N VAL A 1032 21.57 -22.62 7.89
CA VAL A 1032 21.99 -22.16 9.22
C VAL A 1032 23.18 -22.97 9.70
N ARG A 1033 24.16 -22.29 10.30
CA ARG A 1033 25.28 -22.90 11.03
C ARG A 1033 25.30 -22.39 12.47
N VAL A 1034 25.34 -23.31 13.42
CA VAL A 1034 25.47 -23.00 14.85
C VAL A 1034 26.91 -23.23 15.27
N VAL A 1035 27.49 -22.29 16.01
CA VAL A 1035 28.86 -22.36 16.50
C VAL A 1035 28.89 -22.10 18.01
N THR A 1036 29.63 -22.93 18.75
CA THR A 1036 29.86 -22.71 20.18
C THR A 1036 31.12 -21.86 20.36
N LEU A 1037 31.00 -20.76 21.10
CA LEU A 1037 32.14 -19.88 21.36
C LEU A 1037 33.08 -20.54 22.38
N GLY A 1038 34.34 -20.76 22.00
CA GLY A 1038 35.39 -21.31 22.88
C GLY A 1038 35.91 -22.72 22.54
N SER A 1039 35.41 -23.39 21.50
CA SER A 1039 35.98 -24.64 20.96
C SER A 1039 37.10 -24.39 19.95
N GLU A 1040 38.04 -25.33 19.76
CA GLU A 1040 39.15 -25.23 18.78
C GLU A 1040 38.62 -24.99 17.35
N GLY A 1041 38.69 -23.74 16.90
CA GLY A 1041 38.29 -23.29 15.57
C GLY A 1041 38.54 -21.79 15.34
N GLY A 1042 39.26 -21.13 16.25
CA GLY A 1042 39.66 -19.73 16.10
C GLY A 1042 40.76 -19.61 15.05
N ILE A 1043 40.76 -18.49 14.33
CA ILE A 1043 41.80 -18.12 13.36
C ILE A 1043 43.17 -18.21 14.07
N SER A 1044 44.02 -19.16 13.69
CA SER A 1044 45.40 -19.21 14.16
C SER A 1044 46.21 -18.13 13.45
N HIS A 1045 46.92 -17.32 14.22
CA HIS A 1045 47.95 -16.44 13.68
C HIS A 1045 49.05 -17.28 13.05
N ALA A 1046 49.18 -17.20 11.73
CA ALA A 1046 50.42 -17.48 11.03
C ALA A 1046 50.84 -16.20 10.30
N ASP A 1047 52.08 -15.82 10.54
CA ASP A 1047 52.76 -14.55 10.24
C ASP A 1047 52.68 -14.09 8.77
N SER A 1048 52.39 -12.80 8.57
CA SER A 1048 53.22 -11.77 7.89
C SER A 1048 52.38 -10.64 7.31
#